data_AF-V2X3S2-F1
#
_entry.id   AF-V2X3S2-F1
#
_cell.length_a   1.000
_cell.length_b   1.000
_cell.length_c   1.000
_cell.angle_alpha   90.00
_cell.angle_beta   90.00
_cell.angle_gamma   90.00
#
_symmetry.space_group_name_H-M   'P 1'
#
loop_
_entity.id
_entity.type
_entity.pdbx_description
1 polymer ?
#
loop_
_entity_poly.entity_id
_entity_poly.type
_entity_poly.pdbx_seq_one_letter_code
_entity_poly.pdbx_strand_id
1 'polypeptide(L)'
;MSQALHLRSRDCQKLQLCFGLFNAAHGSSKQVIEAISYCSLSCGYDTTRSAISTLTNKSCEGALNIIDSHMFVYDNYVASTSNSIEQCKEALNKTQSGTLPMIYKLCSVKDPKDLALQPILNNLKTFRPLRLSDIRPKRNQSAAYLHQSKVTLIKTLIEFVSAFSYASQHPLVQYQACRQLDPLPKTEFFPLRMCMIEEASADGNLNIHKNIYLHQLKLDPDSLGKKAVPVITDQLTSSLIRTNQMERVDDLTVFDCRSMLQLGPAVFHMLLNLLRALHVRHYGSARQPGSLAWFFSMMDKKRLENDKPNHYTLESACEQILNGLILDAWMKECGKSLEEYAKEKPDLEKLYQLVGKILEEYATPLPEIKKLQKKETTRNTKNLRKTAVLVKALLGDDSNTPGNTLATSSPSSPPPLPPPLNPLDPEADVICQNTRLLFQNLLYAHELKISTSSAIFHGCGSNKYVLEILYYLNNLLQIWPKAFGDVMRDNTLINISGLFKHFMGVDLNIEHIIGYVKEIHESIGLLNTWDQVADLTAAIKSLHAVKVLIRNMLSLAYQKRGHTDPDTSNLVHLVTQVAKDSRLQEFVLKHDVDNSVKQTSDVKKEGYEKLEKTTILTLNRNMAVLHGEGSDIEEEDDEQDLITGTAIE
;
A
#
# COMPACT_ATOMS: atom_id res chain seq x y z
N MET A 1 -29.57 -30.46 -41.83
CA MET A 1 -28.36 -30.95 -41.15
C MET A 1 -28.17 -30.30 -39.78
N SER A 2 -28.21 -28.97 -39.64
CA SER A 2 -28.14 -28.25 -38.34
C SER A 2 -29.14 -28.76 -37.29
N GLN A 3 -30.42 -28.93 -37.64
CA GLN A 3 -31.43 -29.50 -36.71
C GLN A 3 -31.05 -30.90 -36.17
N ALA A 4 -30.35 -31.73 -36.94
CA ALA A 4 -29.98 -33.08 -36.50
C ALA A 4 -28.83 -33.08 -35.47
N LEU A 5 -27.96 -32.05 -35.47
CA LEU A 5 -26.88 -31.89 -34.49
C LEU A 5 -27.39 -31.33 -33.15
N HIS A 6 -28.38 -30.42 -33.19
CA HIS A 6 -29.00 -29.87 -31.97
C HIS A 6 -29.90 -30.87 -31.21
N LEU A 7 -30.37 -31.94 -31.89
CA LEU A 7 -31.39 -32.86 -31.38
C LEU A 7 -30.89 -34.21 -30.84
N ARG A 8 -29.59 -34.56 -30.92
CA ARG A 8 -29.18 -35.99 -30.75
C ARG A 8 -28.30 -36.38 -29.57
N SER A 9 -27.81 -35.48 -28.72
CA SER A 9 -27.15 -35.91 -27.47
C SER A 9 -27.09 -34.80 -26.42
N ARG A 10 -27.40 -35.16 -25.16
CA ARG A 10 -27.20 -34.31 -23.97
C ARG A 10 -25.76 -33.81 -23.88
N ASP A 11 -24.79 -34.59 -24.35
CA ASP A 11 -23.37 -34.22 -24.31
C ASP A 11 -22.99 -33.23 -25.41
N CYS A 12 -23.60 -33.32 -26.60
CA CYS A 12 -23.45 -32.30 -27.65
C CYS A 12 -23.99 -30.93 -27.18
N GLN A 13 -25.11 -30.93 -26.44
CA GLN A 13 -25.67 -29.70 -25.87
C GLN A 13 -24.76 -29.07 -24.80
N LYS A 14 -24.12 -29.88 -23.95
CA LYS A 14 -23.14 -29.38 -22.97
C LYS A 14 -21.94 -28.71 -23.66
N LEU A 15 -21.42 -29.34 -24.71
CA LEU A 15 -20.30 -28.77 -25.47
C LEU A 15 -20.69 -27.45 -26.15
N GLN A 16 -21.83 -27.43 -26.84
CA GLN A 16 -22.38 -26.22 -27.47
C GLN A 16 -22.59 -25.09 -26.46
N LEU A 17 -23.06 -25.42 -25.25
CA LEU A 17 -23.21 -24.46 -24.16
C LEU A 17 -21.85 -23.92 -23.67
N CYS A 18 -20.86 -24.79 -23.46
CA CYS A 18 -19.52 -24.37 -23.07
C CYS A 18 -18.88 -23.48 -24.14
N PHE A 19 -19.08 -23.77 -25.43
CA PHE A 19 -18.60 -22.92 -26.53
C PHE A 19 -19.35 -21.58 -26.58
N GLY A 20 -20.66 -21.54 -26.34
CA GLY A 20 -21.41 -20.28 -26.24
C GLY A 20 -20.89 -19.39 -25.13
N LEU A 21 -20.74 -19.95 -23.93
CA LEU A 21 -20.15 -19.26 -22.78
C LEU A 21 -18.69 -18.84 -23.03
N PHE A 22 -17.89 -19.67 -23.71
CA PHE A 22 -16.53 -19.34 -24.08
C PHE A 22 -16.47 -18.12 -25.01
N ASN A 23 -17.31 -18.08 -26.05
CA ASN A 23 -17.37 -16.94 -26.97
C ASN A 23 -17.83 -15.67 -26.25
N ALA A 24 -18.87 -15.77 -25.42
CA ALA A 24 -19.34 -14.63 -24.60
C ALA A 24 -18.27 -14.12 -23.63
N ALA A 25 -17.49 -15.03 -23.00
CA ALA A 25 -16.40 -14.66 -22.10
C ALA A 25 -15.22 -13.97 -22.82
N HIS A 26 -15.10 -14.12 -24.15
CA HIS A 26 -14.14 -13.38 -24.98
C HIS A 26 -14.77 -12.15 -25.67
N GLY A 27 -15.97 -11.75 -25.24
CA GLY A 27 -16.67 -10.58 -25.75
C GLY A 27 -17.18 -10.72 -27.18
N SER A 28 -17.41 -11.94 -27.66
CA SER A 28 -17.97 -12.13 -29.00
C SER A 28 -19.34 -11.47 -29.14
N SER A 29 -19.55 -10.76 -30.24
CA SER A 29 -20.83 -10.09 -30.51
C SER A 29 -21.98 -11.09 -30.70
N LYS A 30 -23.23 -10.64 -30.54
CA LYS A 30 -24.43 -11.45 -30.82
C LYS A 30 -24.36 -12.10 -32.20
N GLN A 31 -23.93 -11.36 -33.22
CA GLN A 31 -23.82 -11.87 -34.59
C GLN A 31 -22.81 -13.01 -34.71
N VAL A 32 -21.67 -12.90 -34.01
CA VAL A 32 -20.66 -13.97 -33.99
C VAL A 32 -21.21 -15.22 -33.31
N ILE A 33 -21.85 -15.07 -32.14
CA ILE A 33 -22.43 -16.20 -31.41
C ILE A 33 -23.53 -16.88 -32.25
N GLU A 34 -24.40 -16.11 -32.90
CA GLU A 34 -25.43 -16.64 -33.79
C GLU A 34 -24.83 -17.34 -35.02
N ALA A 35 -23.81 -16.77 -35.66
CA ALA A 35 -23.14 -17.41 -36.79
C ALA A 35 -22.53 -18.77 -36.41
N ILE A 36 -21.85 -18.86 -35.27
CA ILE A 36 -21.28 -20.11 -34.76
C ILE A 36 -22.39 -21.10 -34.36
N SER A 37 -23.52 -20.60 -33.84
CA SER A 37 -24.72 -21.39 -33.57
C SER A 37 -25.34 -21.98 -34.84
N TYR A 38 -25.43 -21.22 -35.93
CA TYR A 38 -25.88 -21.73 -37.24
C TYR A 38 -24.95 -22.82 -37.81
N CYS A 39 -23.66 -22.75 -37.49
CA CYS A 39 -22.69 -23.82 -37.76
C CYS A 39 -22.79 -25.01 -36.78
N SER A 40 -23.73 -24.98 -35.83
CA SER A 40 -23.95 -25.99 -34.78
C SER A 40 -22.75 -26.24 -33.84
N LEU A 41 -21.84 -25.27 -33.72
CA LEU A 41 -20.67 -25.32 -32.83
C LEU A 41 -20.94 -24.69 -31.45
N SER A 42 -21.93 -23.82 -31.35
CA SER A 42 -22.36 -23.13 -30.14
C SER A 42 -23.88 -23.26 -29.96
N CYS A 43 -24.37 -22.99 -28.75
CA CYS A 43 -25.78 -22.63 -28.58
C CYS A 43 -26.02 -21.18 -29.06
N GLY A 44 -27.29 -20.83 -29.29
CA GLY A 44 -27.69 -19.48 -29.68
C GLY A 44 -27.41 -18.44 -28.60
N TYR A 45 -27.46 -17.16 -28.99
CA TYR A 45 -27.14 -16.05 -28.09
C TYR A 45 -28.08 -16.00 -26.88
N ASP A 46 -29.39 -16.20 -27.09
CA ASP A 46 -30.37 -16.15 -26.00
C ASP A 46 -30.18 -17.29 -25.00
N THR A 47 -29.80 -18.48 -25.48
CA THR A 47 -29.44 -19.62 -24.62
C THR A 47 -28.17 -19.33 -23.82
N THR A 48 -27.16 -18.74 -24.48
CA THR A 48 -25.91 -18.32 -23.82
C THR A 48 -26.20 -17.28 -22.72
N ARG A 49 -27.04 -16.29 -23.00
CA ARG A 49 -27.43 -15.26 -22.04
C ARG A 49 -28.21 -15.84 -20.85
N SER A 50 -29.15 -16.75 -21.11
CA SER A 50 -29.88 -17.47 -20.05
C SER A 50 -28.93 -18.28 -19.15
N ALA A 51 -27.91 -18.89 -19.74
CA ALA A 51 -26.90 -19.62 -18.99
C ALA A 51 -26.01 -18.69 -18.14
N ILE A 52 -25.60 -17.54 -18.67
CA ILE A 52 -24.90 -16.51 -17.88
C ILE A 52 -25.77 -16.09 -16.69
N SER A 53 -27.03 -15.72 -16.92
CA SER A 53 -27.96 -15.33 -15.85
C SER A 53 -28.13 -16.44 -14.79
N THR A 54 -28.14 -17.70 -15.20
CA THR A 54 -28.14 -18.85 -14.28
C THR A 54 -26.86 -18.92 -13.44
N LEU A 55 -25.68 -18.71 -14.06
CA LEU A 55 -24.40 -18.66 -13.34
C LEU A 55 -24.33 -17.46 -12.39
N THR A 56 -24.87 -16.31 -12.79
CA THR A 56 -24.99 -15.10 -11.97
C THR A 56 -25.83 -15.40 -10.72
N ASN A 57 -27.02 -15.99 -10.87
CA ASN A 57 -27.88 -16.37 -9.76
C ASN A 57 -27.18 -17.35 -8.81
N LYS A 58 -26.46 -18.35 -9.35
CA LYS A 58 -25.67 -19.29 -8.54
C LYS A 58 -24.57 -18.61 -7.74
N SER A 59 -23.96 -17.54 -8.26
CA SER A 59 -22.97 -16.77 -7.49
C SER A 59 -23.63 -16.09 -6.28
N CYS A 60 -24.79 -15.46 -6.49
CA CYS A 60 -25.57 -14.84 -5.41
C CYS A 60 -26.06 -15.87 -4.38
N GLU A 61 -26.55 -17.04 -4.82
CA GLU A 61 -26.92 -18.16 -3.95
C GLU A 61 -25.72 -18.67 -3.15
N GLY A 62 -24.55 -18.76 -3.78
CA GLY A 62 -23.29 -19.10 -3.11
C GLY A 62 -22.91 -18.10 -2.02
N ALA A 63 -23.07 -16.81 -2.28
CA ALA A 63 -22.86 -15.76 -1.28
C ALA A 63 -23.86 -15.87 -0.13
N LEU A 64 -25.13 -16.16 -0.40
CA LEU A 64 -26.15 -16.38 0.63
C LEU A 64 -25.81 -17.56 1.54
N ASN A 65 -25.25 -18.64 1.00
CA ASN A 65 -24.88 -19.82 1.79
C ASN A 65 -23.77 -19.53 2.82
N ILE A 66 -23.02 -18.44 2.66
CA ILE A 66 -21.93 -18.06 3.57
C ILE A 66 -22.18 -16.75 4.33
N ILE A 67 -23.35 -16.13 4.16
CA ILE A 67 -23.67 -14.79 4.68
C ILE A 67 -23.65 -14.70 6.21
N ASP A 68 -23.73 -15.84 6.89
CA ASP A 68 -23.63 -15.91 8.34
C ASP A 68 -22.21 -15.68 8.86
N SER A 69 -21.20 -15.77 7.99
CA SER A 69 -19.78 -15.68 8.33
C SER A 69 -18.98 -15.20 7.11
N HIS A 70 -19.26 -13.98 6.68
CA HIS A 70 -18.65 -13.38 5.49
C HIS A 70 -17.81 -12.14 5.79
N MET A 71 -16.87 -11.88 4.87
CA MET A 71 -16.23 -10.59 4.67
C MET A 71 -16.80 -9.95 3.41
N PHE A 72 -16.93 -8.64 3.44
CA PHE A 72 -17.44 -7.84 2.33
C PHE A 72 -16.35 -6.92 1.79
N VAL A 73 -16.17 -6.91 0.48
CA VAL A 73 -15.18 -6.06 -0.22
C VAL A 73 -15.85 -5.51 -1.46
N TYR A 74 -15.62 -4.25 -1.76
CA TYR A 74 -16.07 -3.62 -2.98
C TYR A 74 -15.09 -2.53 -3.39
N ASP A 75 -15.11 -2.21 -4.68
CA ASP A 75 -14.20 -1.23 -5.28
C ASP A 75 -14.79 -0.72 -6.60
N ASN A 76 -14.25 0.40 -7.08
CA ASN A 76 -14.79 1.20 -8.15
C ASN A 76 -14.47 0.57 -9.51
N TYR A 77 -15.50 0.44 -10.33
CA TYR A 77 -15.37 0.09 -11.73
C TYR A 77 -15.57 1.34 -12.58
N VAL A 78 -14.50 1.79 -13.24
CA VAL A 78 -14.58 2.88 -14.22
C VAL A 78 -14.30 2.32 -15.61
N ALA A 79 -15.24 2.52 -16.54
CA ALA A 79 -15.07 2.23 -17.96
C ALA A 79 -15.00 3.52 -18.77
N SER A 80 -14.06 3.57 -19.71
CA SER A 80 -14.03 4.62 -20.74
C SER A 80 -15.01 4.25 -21.86
N THR A 81 -15.94 5.16 -22.13
CA THR A 81 -17.02 5.01 -23.12
C THR A 81 -16.80 5.91 -24.33
N SER A 82 -15.78 6.77 -24.32
CA SER A 82 -15.44 7.62 -25.47
C SER A 82 -13.98 8.07 -25.45
N ASN A 83 -13.36 8.11 -26.64
CA ASN A 83 -12.04 8.73 -26.83
C ASN A 83 -12.13 10.22 -27.19
N SER A 84 -13.35 10.77 -27.35
CA SER A 84 -13.55 12.17 -27.70
C SER A 84 -13.17 13.10 -26.55
N ILE A 85 -12.47 14.18 -26.89
CA ILE A 85 -12.03 15.20 -25.93
C ILE A 85 -13.22 16.09 -25.52
N GLU A 86 -14.12 16.39 -26.46
CA GLU A 86 -15.31 17.22 -26.25
C GLU A 86 -16.53 16.37 -25.87
N GLN A 87 -17.28 16.81 -24.87
CA GLN A 87 -18.56 16.20 -24.46
C GLN A 87 -19.71 17.10 -24.89
N CYS A 88 -20.73 16.50 -25.52
CA CYS A 88 -22.00 17.17 -25.79
C CYS A 88 -23.05 16.69 -24.78
N LYS A 89 -24.03 17.54 -24.43
CA LYS A 89 -25.12 17.18 -23.50
C LYS A 89 -25.91 15.92 -23.90
N GLU A 90 -25.95 15.62 -25.20
CA GLU A 90 -26.66 14.47 -25.77
C GLU A 90 -25.76 13.24 -25.97
N ALA A 91 -24.45 13.37 -25.76
CA ALA A 91 -23.50 12.27 -25.89
C ALA A 91 -23.37 11.51 -24.57
N LEU A 92 -23.00 10.22 -24.66
CA LEU A 92 -22.61 9.43 -23.49
C LEU A 92 -21.44 10.12 -22.78
N ASN A 93 -21.47 10.16 -21.46
CA ASN A 93 -20.34 10.59 -20.64
C ASN A 93 -19.08 9.84 -21.08
N LYS A 94 -17.92 10.51 -21.01
CA LYS A 94 -16.62 9.91 -21.40
C LYS A 94 -16.26 8.71 -20.55
N THR A 95 -16.62 8.76 -19.28
CA THR A 95 -16.46 7.68 -18.33
C THR A 95 -17.80 7.36 -17.70
N GLN A 96 -17.99 6.09 -17.40
CA GLN A 96 -19.11 5.62 -16.61
C GLN A 96 -18.54 4.82 -15.44
N SER A 97 -19.07 5.10 -14.25
CA SER A 97 -18.66 4.47 -13.00
C SER A 97 -19.74 3.52 -12.48
N GLY A 98 -19.27 2.47 -11.83
CA GLY A 98 -20.08 1.55 -11.05
C GLY A 98 -19.23 0.96 -9.94
N THR A 99 -19.78 0.02 -9.18
CA THR A 99 -19.09 -0.61 -8.06
C THR A 99 -19.16 -2.12 -8.18
N LEU A 100 -18.04 -2.81 -8.02
CA LEU A 100 -17.96 -4.26 -8.04
C LEU A 100 -17.98 -4.82 -6.60
N PRO A 101 -19.05 -5.47 -6.16
CA PRO A 101 -19.09 -6.11 -4.84
C PRO A 101 -18.66 -7.58 -4.86
N MET A 102 -17.97 -7.99 -3.80
CA MET A 102 -17.58 -9.37 -3.55
C MET A 102 -17.82 -9.80 -2.10
N ILE A 103 -18.30 -11.03 -1.96
CA ILE A 103 -18.50 -11.69 -0.67
C ILE A 103 -17.48 -12.83 -0.54
N TYR A 104 -16.73 -12.82 0.55
CA TYR A 104 -15.72 -13.81 0.86
C TYR A 104 -16.14 -14.65 2.06
N LYS A 105 -15.85 -15.94 2.02
CA LYS A 105 -15.96 -16.81 3.19
C LYS A 105 -14.84 -16.48 4.15
N LEU A 106 -15.19 -16.19 5.41
CA LEU A 106 -14.20 -15.95 6.44
C LEU A 106 -13.40 -17.21 6.73
N CYS A 107 -12.09 -17.03 6.91
CA CYS A 107 -11.23 -18.00 7.54
C CYS A 107 -11.00 -17.65 9.03
N SER A 108 -10.48 -18.62 9.79
CA SER A 108 -10.10 -18.46 11.20
C SER A 108 -11.23 -18.12 12.18
N VAL A 109 -12.50 -18.31 11.80
CA VAL A 109 -13.64 -18.23 12.74
C VAL A 109 -13.72 -19.54 13.52
N LYS A 110 -13.42 -19.51 14.83
CA LYS A 110 -13.39 -20.72 15.67
C LYS A 110 -14.74 -20.98 16.31
N ASP A 111 -15.42 -19.92 16.74
CA ASP A 111 -16.77 -19.94 17.26
C ASP A 111 -17.59 -18.86 16.53
N PRO A 112 -18.84 -19.10 16.10
CA PRO A 112 -19.72 -18.06 15.58
C PRO A 112 -19.84 -16.80 16.48
N LYS A 113 -19.61 -16.94 17.80
CA LYS A 113 -19.56 -15.82 18.74
C LYS A 113 -18.36 -14.89 18.54
N ASP A 114 -17.31 -15.33 17.85
CA ASP A 114 -16.16 -14.50 17.49
C ASP A 114 -16.59 -13.33 16.59
N LEU A 115 -17.72 -13.46 15.90
CA LEU A 115 -18.34 -12.43 15.06
C LEU A 115 -19.43 -11.64 15.78
N ALA A 116 -19.67 -11.86 17.07
CA ALA A 116 -20.73 -11.15 17.78
C ALA A 116 -20.47 -9.64 17.80
N LEU A 117 -21.49 -8.85 17.42
CA LEU A 117 -21.36 -7.39 17.37
C LEU A 117 -21.41 -6.74 18.76
N GLN A 118 -22.21 -7.29 19.68
CA GLN A 118 -22.46 -6.65 20.98
C GLN A 118 -21.18 -6.34 21.80
N PRO A 119 -20.18 -7.23 21.88
CA PRO A 119 -18.92 -6.91 22.57
C PRO A 119 -18.17 -5.72 21.94
N ILE A 120 -18.21 -5.57 20.62
CA ILE A 120 -17.58 -4.44 19.90
C ILE A 120 -18.28 -3.13 20.29
N LEU A 121 -19.61 -3.10 20.27
CA LEU A 121 -20.39 -1.93 20.67
C LEU A 121 -20.18 -1.58 22.15
N ASN A 122 -20.06 -2.58 23.02
CA ASN A 122 -19.77 -2.35 24.44
C ASN A 122 -18.37 -1.74 24.64
N ASN A 123 -17.37 -2.23 23.90
CA ASN A 123 -16.01 -1.71 23.99
C ASN A 123 -15.92 -0.28 23.44
N LEU A 124 -16.69 0.03 22.38
CA LEU A 124 -16.84 1.40 21.87
C LEU A 124 -17.35 2.35 22.95
N LYS A 125 -18.26 1.89 23.82
CA LYS A 125 -18.77 2.66 24.98
C LYS A 125 -17.76 2.91 26.10
N THR A 126 -16.65 2.19 26.10
CA THR A 126 -15.66 2.23 27.19
C THR A 126 -14.25 2.54 26.68
N PHE A 127 -14.12 3.01 25.44
CA PHE A 127 -12.82 3.29 24.86
C PHE A 127 -12.14 4.44 25.61
N ARG A 128 -10.81 4.45 25.62
CA ARG A 128 -10.04 5.60 26.11
C ARG A 128 -9.32 6.27 24.93
N PRO A 129 -9.04 7.58 25.03
CA PRO A 129 -8.22 8.27 24.05
C PRO A 129 -6.89 7.55 23.80
N LEU A 130 -6.57 7.35 22.53
CA LEU A 130 -5.33 6.75 22.06
C LEU A 130 -4.16 7.71 22.31
N ARG A 131 -3.01 7.18 22.74
CA ARG A 131 -1.77 7.94 22.93
C ARG A 131 -0.68 7.40 22.02
N LEU A 132 0.34 8.24 21.75
CA LEU A 132 1.48 7.82 20.94
C LEU A 132 2.19 6.58 21.51
N SER A 133 2.25 6.46 22.85
CA SER A 133 2.85 5.30 23.52
C SER A 133 2.08 4.00 23.30
N ASP A 134 0.79 4.07 22.97
CA ASP A 134 -0.05 2.88 22.74
C ASP A 134 0.21 2.25 21.36
N ILE A 135 0.62 3.05 20.36
CA ILE A 135 0.87 2.60 18.98
C ILE A 135 2.35 2.29 18.68
N ARG A 136 3.26 2.65 19.58
CA ARG A 136 4.68 2.32 19.42
C ARG A 136 4.92 0.82 19.60
N PRO A 137 5.75 0.18 18.75
CA PRO A 137 6.12 -1.22 18.94
C PRO A 137 6.69 -1.46 20.33
N LYS A 138 6.22 -2.53 20.98
CA LYS A 138 6.80 -3.04 22.23
C LYS A 138 8.20 -3.60 21.96
N ARG A 139 9.04 -3.70 23.00
CA ARG A 139 10.43 -4.18 22.88
C ARG A 139 10.55 -5.53 22.16
N ASN A 140 9.64 -6.48 22.43
CA ASN A 140 9.61 -7.77 21.73
C ASN A 140 9.21 -7.65 20.25
N GLN A 141 8.27 -6.77 19.92
CA GLN A 141 7.89 -6.48 18.53
C GLN A 141 9.03 -5.79 17.78
N SER A 142 9.71 -4.82 18.40
CA SER A 142 10.91 -4.20 17.85
C SER A 142 12.03 -5.21 17.60
N ALA A 143 12.24 -6.15 18.51
CA ALA A 143 13.22 -7.21 18.34
C ALA A 143 12.87 -8.15 17.18
N ALA A 144 11.59 -8.53 17.04
CA ALA A 144 11.10 -9.31 15.91
C ALA A 144 11.29 -8.55 14.58
N TYR A 145 10.94 -7.27 14.55
CA TYR A 145 11.15 -6.39 13.39
C TYR A 145 12.61 -6.26 12.99
N LEU A 146 13.52 -6.17 13.96
CA LEU A 146 14.95 -6.14 13.69
C LEU A 146 15.43 -7.49 13.15
N HIS A 147 14.92 -8.60 13.69
CA HIS A 147 15.24 -9.93 13.19
C HIS A 147 14.79 -10.12 11.74
N GLN A 148 13.55 -9.72 11.38
CA GLN A 148 13.08 -9.80 9.99
C GLN A 148 13.99 -9.00 9.04
N SER A 149 14.39 -7.79 9.43
CA SER A 149 15.30 -6.96 8.62
C SER A 149 16.65 -7.64 8.43
N LYS A 150 17.19 -8.26 9.49
CA LYS A 150 18.43 -9.02 9.39
C LYS A 150 18.30 -10.21 8.43
N VAL A 151 17.20 -10.96 8.53
CA VAL A 151 16.93 -12.09 7.64
C VAL A 151 16.81 -11.63 6.19
N THR A 152 16.11 -10.52 5.91
CA THR A 152 16.01 -9.95 4.56
C THR A 152 17.40 -9.65 3.98
N LEU A 153 18.26 -8.96 4.73
CA LEU A 153 19.61 -8.63 4.25
C LEU A 153 20.48 -9.87 3.96
N ILE A 154 20.34 -10.94 4.75
CA ILE A 154 21.03 -12.22 4.50
C ILE A 154 20.42 -12.94 3.29
N LYS A 155 19.10 -12.94 3.15
CA LYS A 155 18.43 -13.58 2.01
C LYS A 155 18.78 -12.91 0.70
N THR A 156 18.83 -11.57 0.65
CA THR A 156 19.34 -10.83 -0.52
C THR A 156 20.76 -11.27 -0.88
N LEU A 157 21.65 -11.44 0.12
CA LEU A 157 23.01 -11.94 -0.13
C LEU A 157 23.00 -13.37 -0.72
N ILE A 158 22.17 -14.26 -0.18
CA ILE A 158 22.05 -15.65 -0.67
C ILE A 158 21.49 -15.71 -2.09
N GLU A 159 20.51 -14.87 -2.39
CA GLU A 159 19.82 -14.82 -3.67
C GLU A 159 20.75 -14.35 -4.80
N PHE A 160 21.46 -13.25 -4.60
CA PHE A 160 22.30 -12.65 -5.64
C PHE A 160 23.75 -13.15 -5.62
N VAL A 161 24.17 -13.90 -4.59
CA VAL A 161 25.51 -14.48 -4.49
C VAL A 161 25.40 -15.96 -4.12
N SER A 162 25.29 -16.81 -5.14
CA SER A 162 25.06 -18.26 -5.02
C SER A 162 26.06 -19.01 -4.13
N ALA A 163 27.26 -18.45 -3.94
CA ALA A 163 28.28 -18.98 -3.03
C ALA A 163 27.84 -18.99 -1.55
N PHE A 164 26.81 -18.22 -1.16
CA PHE A 164 26.21 -18.23 0.18
C PHE A 164 25.03 -19.21 0.33
N SER A 165 24.70 -20.01 -0.69
CA SER A 165 23.60 -20.97 -0.68
C SER A 165 23.62 -21.95 0.52
N TYR A 166 24.79 -22.23 1.10
CA TYR A 166 24.95 -23.05 2.31
C TYR A 166 24.19 -22.49 3.53
N ALA A 167 23.92 -21.18 3.58
CA ALA A 167 23.24 -20.53 4.70
C ALA A 167 21.70 -20.60 4.60
N SER A 168 21.14 -20.99 3.45
CA SER A 168 19.71 -20.89 3.13
C SER A 168 18.77 -21.65 4.07
N GLN A 169 19.21 -22.80 4.59
CA GLN A 169 18.39 -23.67 5.44
C GLN A 169 18.56 -23.41 6.93
N HIS A 170 19.43 -22.48 7.32
CA HIS A 170 19.73 -22.27 8.74
C HIS A 170 18.56 -21.59 9.48
N PRO A 171 18.25 -21.98 10.73
CA PRO A 171 17.16 -21.39 11.51
C PRO A 171 17.26 -19.86 11.70
N LEU A 172 18.46 -19.31 11.84
CA LEU A 172 18.69 -17.86 11.98
C LEU A 172 18.32 -17.04 10.73
N VAL A 173 18.18 -17.70 9.57
CA VAL A 173 17.83 -17.08 8.29
C VAL A 173 16.36 -17.33 7.94
N GLN A 174 15.59 -17.88 8.88
CA GLN A 174 14.15 -18.04 8.73
C GLN A 174 13.42 -16.86 9.34
N TYR A 175 12.43 -16.34 8.61
CA TYR A 175 11.55 -15.30 9.14
C TYR A 175 10.79 -15.83 10.35
N GLN A 176 10.70 -15.01 11.41
CA GLN A 176 9.91 -15.34 12.59
C GLN A 176 8.47 -14.89 12.39
N ALA A 177 7.53 -15.84 12.34
CA ALA A 177 6.13 -15.52 12.21
C ALA A 177 5.59 -14.91 13.52
N CYS A 178 5.29 -13.61 13.52
CA CYS A 178 4.57 -12.97 14.63
C CYS A 178 3.13 -13.50 14.75
N ARG A 179 2.53 -13.84 13.60
CA ARG A 179 1.25 -14.50 13.47
C ARG A 179 1.30 -15.33 12.18
N GLN A 180 1.40 -16.64 12.33
CA GLN A 180 1.40 -17.55 11.19
C GLN A 180 -0.06 -17.79 10.78
N LEU A 181 -0.40 -17.52 9.52
CA LEU A 181 -1.65 -18.00 8.95
C LEU A 181 -1.56 -19.52 8.83
N ASP A 182 -2.63 -20.20 9.22
CA ASP A 182 -2.76 -21.63 9.00
C ASP A 182 -2.65 -21.92 7.49
N PRO A 183 -2.25 -23.15 7.08
CA PRO A 183 -2.35 -23.56 5.69
C PRO A 183 -3.80 -23.47 5.22
N LEU A 184 -4.16 -22.32 4.64
CA LEU A 184 -5.52 -22.07 4.22
C LEU A 184 -5.81 -22.85 2.94
N PRO A 185 -6.96 -23.55 2.86
CA PRO A 185 -7.45 -24.03 1.59
C PRO A 185 -7.68 -22.84 0.66
N LYS A 186 -7.92 -23.13 -0.61
CA LYS A 186 -8.29 -22.11 -1.59
C LYS A 186 -9.46 -21.25 -1.05
N THR A 187 -9.26 -19.95 -0.95
CA THR A 187 -10.27 -19.00 -0.46
C THR A 187 -11.51 -19.04 -1.35
N GLU A 188 -12.67 -19.17 -0.70
CA GLU A 188 -13.96 -19.17 -1.36
C GLU A 188 -14.53 -17.74 -1.39
N PHE A 189 -14.89 -17.27 -2.59
CA PHE A 189 -15.46 -15.95 -2.81
C PHE A 189 -16.47 -15.97 -3.96
N PHE A 190 -17.38 -15.00 -3.93
CA PHE A 190 -18.53 -14.84 -4.81
C PHE A 190 -18.67 -13.37 -5.24
N PRO A 191 -18.29 -13.04 -6.48
CA PRO A 191 -18.66 -11.76 -7.09
C PRO A 191 -20.17 -11.66 -7.22
N LEU A 192 -20.74 -10.51 -6.85
CA LEU A 192 -22.16 -10.24 -7.08
C LEU A 192 -22.33 -9.39 -8.35
N ARG A 193 -23.56 -8.96 -8.61
CA ARG A 193 -23.82 -8.08 -9.75
C ARG A 193 -23.20 -6.71 -9.47
N MET A 194 -22.50 -6.19 -10.46
CA MET A 194 -21.99 -4.83 -10.39
C MET A 194 -23.14 -3.84 -10.22
N CYS A 195 -22.93 -2.84 -9.38
CA CYS A 195 -23.91 -1.81 -9.08
C CYS A 195 -23.64 -0.57 -9.94
N MET A 196 -24.68 0.04 -10.51
CA MET A 196 -24.61 1.35 -11.17
C MET A 196 -24.66 2.49 -10.16
N ILE A 197 -23.87 2.36 -9.11
CA ILE A 197 -23.79 3.28 -8.00
C ILE A 197 -22.32 3.63 -7.85
N GLU A 198 -22.04 4.92 -7.77
CA GLU A 198 -20.70 5.42 -7.57
C GLU A 198 -20.28 5.27 -6.10
N GLU A 199 -19.00 5.02 -5.88
CA GLU A 199 -18.40 4.77 -4.55
C GLU A 199 -17.77 6.03 -3.93
N ALA A 200 -17.60 7.10 -4.71
CA ALA A 200 -16.86 8.29 -4.32
C ALA A 200 -17.63 9.24 -3.38
N SER A 201 -18.90 8.96 -3.04
CA SER A 201 -19.67 9.74 -2.05
C SER A 201 -20.23 8.91 -0.90
N ALA A 202 -20.55 9.59 0.21
CA ALA A 202 -21.18 8.98 1.39
C ALA A 202 -22.54 8.35 1.04
N ASP A 203 -23.38 9.07 0.28
CA ASP A 203 -24.67 8.58 -0.22
C ASP A 203 -24.52 7.40 -1.17
N GLY A 204 -23.52 7.44 -2.05
CA GLY A 204 -23.14 6.33 -2.93
C GLY A 204 -22.89 5.04 -2.13
N ASN A 205 -22.06 5.13 -1.09
CA ASN A 205 -21.76 4.01 -0.19
C ASN A 205 -23.02 3.48 0.55
N LEU A 206 -23.92 4.35 1.02
CA LEU A 206 -25.18 3.91 1.63
C LEU A 206 -26.03 3.11 0.65
N ASN A 207 -26.10 3.57 -0.60
CA ASN A 207 -26.87 2.93 -1.66
C ASN A 207 -26.24 1.62 -2.13
N ILE A 208 -24.90 1.51 -2.15
CA ILE A 208 -24.17 0.26 -2.39
C ILE A 208 -24.57 -0.78 -1.35
N HIS A 209 -24.52 -0.44 -0.06
CA HIS A 209 -24.91 -1.34 1.03
C HIS A 209 -26.38 -1.80 0.92
N LYS A 210 -27.30 -0.88 0.64
CA LYS A 210 -28.73 -1.20 0.44
C LYS A 210 -28.92 -2.11 -0.77
N ASN A 211 -28.27 -1.81 -1.89
CA ASN A 211 -28.36 -2.61 -3.10
C ASN A 211 -27.90 -4.05 -2.84
N ILE A 212 -26.76 -4.23 -2.19
CA ILE A 212 -26.18 -5.55 -1.98
C ILE A 212 -27.00 -6.37 -0.99
N TYR A 213 -27.19 -5.85 0.23
CA TYR A 213 -27.83 -6.62 1.29
C TYR A 213 -29.35 -6.77 1.06
N LEU A 214 -30.04 -5.70 0.64
CA LEU A 214 -31.50 -5.69 0.57
C LEU A 214 -32.04 -6.06 -0.82
N HIS A 215 -31.39 -5.66 -1.91
CA HIS A 215 -31.91 -5.91 -3.26
C HIS A 215 -31.33 -7.18 -3.90
N GLN A 216 -30.01 -7.36 -3.86
CA GLN A 216 -29.35 -8.52 -4.48
C GLN A 216 -29.48 -9.77 -3.61
N LEU A 217 -29.14 -9.66 -2.33
CA LEU A 217 -29.19 -10.77 -1.37
C LEU A 217 -30.56 -10.92 -0.70
N LYS A 218 -31.44 -9.92 -0.80
CA LYS A 218 -32.82 -9.97 -0.27
C LYS A 218 -32.89 -10.32 1.21
N LEU A 219 -31.95 -9.78 1.99
CA LEU A 219 -31.92 -9.99 3.43
C LEU A 219 -32.82 -9.00 4.13
N ASP A 220 -33.38 -9.46 5.24
CA ASP A 220 -34.12 -8.62 6.16
C ASP A 220 -33.15 -7.72 6.95
N PRO A 221 -33.29 -6.37 6.94
CA PRO A 221 -32.41 -5.47 7.69
C PRO A 221 -32.25 -5.85 9.16
N ASP A 222 -33.33 -6.32 9.80
CA ASP A 222 -33.33 -6.70 11.22
C ASP A 222 -32.48 -7.95 11.50
N SER A 223 -32.24 -8.77 10.48
CA SER A 223 -31.38 -9.96 10.58
C SER A 223 -29.88 -9.63 10.60
N LEU A 224 -29.49 -8.45 10.10
CA LEU A 224 -28.09 -8.05 9.90
C LEU A 224 -27.43 -7.47 11.16
N GLY A 225 -28.20 -7.21 12.23
CA GLY A 225 -27.71 -6.50 13.42
C GLY A 225 -26.97 -7.33 14.47
N LYS A 226 -26.83 -8.65 14.29
CA LYS A 226 -26.28 -9.55 15.33
C LYS A 226 -24.77 -9.77 15.23
N LYS A 227 -24.22 -9.66 14.02
CA LYS A 227 -22.85 -10.04 13.70
C LYS A 227 -22.09 -8.86 13.11
N ALA A 228 -20.82 -8.76 13.47
CA ALA A 228 -19.89 -7.86 12.85
C ALA A 228 -19.39 -8.43 11.53
N VAL A 229 -19.39 -7.61 10.49
CA VAL A 229 -18.95 -7.95 9.14
C VAL A 229 -17.63 -7.24 8.89
N PRO A 230 -16.51 -7.98 8.70
CA PRO A 230 -15.28 -7.39 8.20
C PRO A 230 -15.50 -6.77 6.82
N VAL A 231 -15.12 -5.50 6.68
CA VAL A 231 -15.11 -4.77 5.41
C VAL A 231 -13.69 -4.32 5.13
N ILE A 232 -13.12 -4.77 4.01
CA ILE A 232 -11.76 -4.40 3.61
C ILE A 232 -11.84 -3.61 2.31
N THR A 233 -11.52 -2.33 2.39
CA THR A 233 -11.68 -1.35 1.31
C THR A 233 -10.51 -0.38 1.31
N ASP A 234 -10.39 0.43 0.25
CA ASP A 234 -9.37 1.47 0.19
C ASP A 234 -9.60 2.55 1.27
N GLN A 235 -8.69 3.52 1.36
CA GLN A 235 -8.77 4.57 2.37
C GLN A 235 -10.01 5.45 2.21
N LEU A 236 -10.34 5.85 0.98
CA LEU A 236 -11.44 6.79 0.72
C LEU A 236 -12.77 6.15 1.10
N THR A 237 -13.01 4.93 0.62
CA THR A 237 -14.22 4.16 0.90
C THR A 237 -14.37 3.90 2.38
N SER A 238 -13.28 3.52 3.07
CA SER A 238 -13.30 3.36 4.53
C SER A 238 -13.67 4.67 5.25
N SER A 239 -13.17 5.81 4.77
CA SER A 239 -13.55 7.12 5.31
C SER A 239 -15.04 7.40 5.11
N LEU A 240 -15.57 7.17 3.90
CA LEU A 240 -16.98 7.42 3.57
C LEU A 240 -17.94 6.50 4.35
N ILE A 241 -17.58 5.23 4.57
CA ILE A 241 -18.36 4.35 5.45
C ILE A 241 -18.37 4.89 6.88
N ARG A 242 -17.22 5.39 7.35
CA ARG A 242 -17.09 5.94 8.71
C ARG A 242 -17.86 7.24 8.89
N THR A 243 -17.86 8.14 7.91
CA THR A 243 -18.71 9.33 7.89
C THR A 243 -20.18 8.94 8.03
N ASN A 244 -20.63 7.94 7.26
CA ASN A 244 -21.98 7.41 7.39
C ASN A 244 -22.27 6.84 8.78
N GLN A 245 -21.31 6.16 9.42
CA GLN A 245 -21.47 5.65 10.79
C GLN A 245 -21.59 6.79 11.83
N MET A 246 -20.82 7.87 11.65
CA MET A 246 -20.83 9.03 12.54
C MET A 246 -22.14 9.82 12.41
N GLU A 247 -22.59 10.11 11.19
CA GLU A 247 -23.82 10.86 10.93
C GLU A 247 -25.10 10.10 11.34
N ARG A 248 -25.01 8.77 11.43
CA ARG A 248 -26.15 7.88 11.69
C ARG A 248 -26.06 7.17 13.03
N VAL A 249 -25.26 7.67 13.96
CA VAL A 249 -25.10 7.06 15.28
C VAL A 249 -26.43 6.94 16.05
N ASP A 250 -27.36 7.87 15.80
CA ASP A 250 -28.69 7.96 16.45
C ASP A 250 -29.80 7.22 15.68
N ASP A 251 -29.50 6.56 14.55
CA ASP A 251 -30.48 5.77 13.80
C ASP A 251 -30.97 4.55 14.61
N LEU A 252 -32.18 4.08 14.29
CA LEU A 252 -32.87 3.06 15.10
C LEU A 252 -32.28 1.66 14.96
N THR A 253 -31.72 1.33 13.79
CA THR A 253 -31.25 -0.03 13.48
C THR A 253 -29.74 -0.07 13.27
N VAL A 254 -29.13 -1.19 13.67
CA VAL A 254 -27.69 -1.46 13.43
C VAL A 254 -27.34 -1.37 11.94
N PHE A 255 -28.25 -1.80 11.07
CA PHE A 255 -28.07 -1.69 9.64
C PHE A 255 -28.01 -0.22 9.22
N ASP A 256 -28.96 0.61 9.63
CA ASP A 256 -29.02 2.04 9.29
C ASP A 256 -27.80 2.80 9.80
N CYS A 257 -27.38 2.56 11.05
CA CYS A 257 -26.12 3.09 11.60
C CYS A 257 -24.87 2.57 10.89
N ARG A 258 -24.98 1.49 10.11
CA ARG A 258 -23.86 0.71 9.53
C ARG A 258 -22.86 0.22 10.59
N SER A 259 -23.25 0.13 11.86
CA SER A 259 -22.36 -0.23 12.97
C SER A 259 -21.92 -1.69 12.94
N MET A 260 -22.62 -2.55 12.19
CA MET A 260 -22.17 -3.91 11.89
C MET A 260 -20.93 -3.97 11.00
N LEU A 261 -20.66 -2.96 10.17
CA LEU A 261 -19.54 -2.94 9.24
C LEU A 261 -18.26 -2.53 9.98
N GLN A 262 -17.30 -3.44 10.07
CA GLN A 262 -16.04 -3.23 10.78
C GLN A 262 -14.92 -3.07 9.76
N LEU A 263 -14.29 -1.90 9.74
CA LEU A 263 -13.36 -1.49 8.69
C LEU A 263 -11.94 -2.01 8.95
N GLY A 264 -11.36 -2.68 7.95
CA GLY A 264 -9.97 -3.10 7.90
C GLY A 264 -9.26 -2.54 6.67
N PRO A 265 -7.93 -2.33 6.75
CA PRO A 265 -7.21 -1.68 5.67
C PRO A 265 -6.96 -2.62 4.48
N ALA A 266 -7.14 -2.10 3.28
CA ALA A 266 -6.68 -2.69 2.03
C ALA A 266 -5.13 -2.67 1.94
N VAL A 267 -4.49 -3.83 2.14
CA VAL A 267 -3.04 -3.93 2.29
C VAL A 267 -2.27 -3.66 0.99
N PHE A 268 -2.83 -4.03 -0.17
CA PHE A 268 -2.22 -3.70 -1.45
C PHE A 268 -2.29 -2.19 -1.71
N HIS A 269 -3.44 -1.55 -1.46
CA HIS A 269 -3.58 -0.09 -1.54
C HIS A 269 -2.66 0.65 -0.56
N MET A 270 -2.46 0.13 0.66
CA MET A 270 -1.47 0.68 1.58
C MET A 270 -0.05 0.61 1.00
N LEU A 271 0.38 -0.54 0.49
CA LEU A 271 1.73 -0.68 -0.08
C LEU A 271 1.90 0.20 -1.33
N LEU A 272 0.91 0.22 -2.21
CA LEU A 272 0.83 1.07 -3.39
C LEU A 272 1.07 2.54 -3.04
N ASN A 273 0.30 3.07 -2.09
CA ASN A 273 0.37 4.48 -1.73
C ASN A 273 1.60 4.80 -0.87
N LEU A 274 2.12 3.85 -0.10
CA LEU A 274 3.41 4.02 0.59
C LEU A 274 4.55 4.16 -0.41
N LEU A 275 4.62 3.29 -1.42
CA LEU A 275 5.64 3.39 -2.47
C LEU A 275 5.50 4.66 -3.29
N ARG A 276 4.28 5.11 -3.62
CA ARG A 276 4.05 6.41 -4.27
C ARG A 276 4.50 7.59 -3.40
N ALA A 277 4.20 7.56 -2.11
CA ALA A 277 4.63 8.60 -1.17
C ALA A 277 6.17 8.65 -1.05
N LEU A 278 6.83 7.50 -1.02
CA LEU A 278 8.29 7.41 -1.04
C LEU A 278 8.87 7.83 -2.39
N HIS A 279 8.21 7.51 -3.50
CA HIS A 279 8.58 7.95 -4.83
C HIS A 279 8.68 9.47 -4.88
N VAL A 280 7.62 10.18 -4.51
CA VAL A 280 7.61 11.66 -4.48
C VAL A 280 8.70 12.21 -3.57
N ARG A 281 8.88 11.63 -2.38
CA ARG A 281 9.86 12.11 -1.39
C ARG A 281 11.31 11.93 -1.82
N HIS A 282 11.62 10.80 -2.45
CA HIS A 282 12.98 10.40 -2.83
C HIS A 282 13.28 10.56 -4.32
N TYR A 283 12.36 11.13 -5.09
CA TYR A 283 12.48 11.27 -6.54
C TYR A 283 13.77 11.97 -6.94
N GLY A 284 14.01 13.16 -6.36
CA GLY A 284 15.18 13.98 -6.63
C GLY A 284 15.29 14.35 -8.11
N SER A 285 16.49 14.25 -8.66
CA SER A 285 16.79 14.57 -10.06
C SER A 285 17.70 13.51 -10.65
N ALA A 286 17.59 13.23 -11.95
CA ALA A 286 18.51 12.34 -12.66
C ALA A 286 19.99 12.78 -12.59
N ARG A 287 20.27 14.02 -12.17
CA ARG A 287 21.65 14.52 -11.93
C ARG A 287 22.13 14.35 -10.49
N GLN A 288 21.25 13.95 -9.57
CA GLN A 288 21.54 13.78 -8.15
C GLN A 288 21.83 12.30 -7.87
N PRO A 289 23.10 11.93 -7.62
CA PRO A 289 23.46 10.55 -7.29
C PRO A 289 22.69 10.06 -6.06
N GLY A 290 22.24 8.79 -6.11
CA GLY A 290 21.48 8.16 -5.04
C GLY A 290 19.99 8.55 -4.95
N SER A 291 19.49 9.43 -5.81
CA SER A 291 18.04 9.69 -5.94
C SER A 291 17.33 8.63 -6.78
N LEU A 292 16.01 8.48 -6.64
CA LEU A 292 15.24 7.52 -7.44
C LEU A 292 15.30 7.85 -8.93
N ALA A 293 15.20 9.12 -9.33
CA ALA A 293 15.29 9.53 -10.73
C ALA A 293 16.65 9.16 -11.35
N TRP A 294 17.73 9.26 -10.57
CA TRP A 294 19.07 8.84 -11.01
C TRP A 294 19.16 7.33 -11.20
N PHE A 295 18.67 6.53 -10.24
CA PHE A 295 18.61 5.08 -10.40
C PHE A 295 17.73 4.64 -11.58
N PHE A 296 16.57 5.28 -11.78
CA PHE A 296 15.67 4.97 -12.89
C PHE A 296 16.30 5.25 -14.25
N SER A 297 17.06 6.36 -14.36
CA SER A 297 17.81 6.67 -15.57
C SER A 297 18.84 5.58 -15.90
N MET A 298 19.55 5.08 -14.89
CA MET A 298 20.57 4.04 -15.06
C MET A 298 20.00 2.66 -15.40
N MET A 299 18.84 2.32 -14.83
CA MET A 299 18.14 1.06 -15.11
C MET A 299 17.25 1.13 -16.37
N ASP A 300 17.29 2.23 -17.13
CA ASP A 300 16.43 2.53 -18.30
C ASP A 300 14.92 2.39 -18.02
N LYS A 301 14.48 2.82 -16.82
CA LYS A 301 13.07 2.80 -16.38
C LYS A 301 12.36 4.14 -16.57
N LYS A 302 12.43 4.71 -17.78
CA LYS A 302 11.90 6.05 -18.12
C LYS A 302 10.40 6.24 -17.83
N ARG A 303 9.61 5.16 -17.84
CA ARG A 303 8.16 5.22 -17.56
C ARG A 303 7.82 5.51 -16.09
N LEU A 304 8.81 5.49 -15.21
CA LEU A 304 8.65 5.83 -13.79
C LEU A 304 8.79 7.32 -13.50
N GLU A 305 9.06 8.16 -14.51
CA GLU A 305 9.22 9.61 -14.32
C GLU A 305 7.89 10.36 -14.09
N ASN A 306 6.75 9.69 -14.32
CA ASN A 306 5.42 10.28 -14.17
C ASN A 306 4.99 10.36 -12.69
N ASP A 307 4.09 11.29 -12.37
CA ASP A 307 3.54 11.44 -11.01
C ASP A 307 2.75 10.20 -10.53
N LYS A 308 2.21 9.42 -11.47
CA LYS A 308 1.44 8.20 -11.22
C LYS A 308 2.06 7.01 -11.97
N PRO A 309 3.22 6.51 -11.53
CA PRO A 309 3.86 5.39 -12.20
C PRO A 309 3.05 4.10 -11.99
N ASN A 310 3.16 3.18 -12.95
CA ASN A 310 2.62 1.84 -12.81
C ASN A 310 3.20 1.15 -11.57
N HIS A 311 2.32 0.65 -10.70
CA HIS A 311 2.69 0.12 -9.39
C HIS A 311 3.75 -0.99 -9.44
N TYR A 312 3.50 -2.05 -10.22
CA TYR A 312 4.40 -3.19 -10.30
C TYR A 312 5.78 -2.81 -10.85
N THR A 313 5.80 -1.84 -11.76
CA THR A 313 7.07 -1.33 -12.32
C THR A 313 7.85 -0.55 -11.25
N LEU A 314 7.15 0.27 -10.45
CA LEU A 314 7.75 1.03 -9.36
C LEU A 314 8.24 0.12 -8.23
N GLU A 315 7.40 -0.82 -7.77
CA GLU A 315 7.74 -1.80 -6.74
C GLU A 315 8.98 -2.60 -7.13
N SER A 316 9.00 -3.18 -8.33
CA SER A 316 10.16 -3.91 -8.84
C SER A 316 11.42 -3.05 -8.92
N ALA A 317 11.32 -1.78 -9.33
CA ALA A 317 12.46 -0.87 -9.38
C ALA A 317 12.98 -0.53 -7.97
N CYS A 318 12.09 -0.26 -7.02
CA CYS A 318 12.43 0.00 -5.63
C CYS A 318 13.09 -1.21 -4.97
N GLU A 319 12.60 -2.42 -5.24
CA GLU A 319 13.21 -3.66 -4.74
C GLU A 319 14.60 -3.92 -5.35
N GLN A 320 14.78 -3.68 -6.65
CA GLN A 320 16.10 -3.75 -7.30
C GLN A 320 17.09 -2.76 -6.70
N ILE A 321 16.65 -1.53 -6.42
CA ILE A 321 17.46 -0.50 -5.77
C ILE A 321 17.84 -0.93 -4.35
N LEU A 322 16.87 -1.37 -3.55
CA LEU A 322 17.10 -1.84 -2.18
C LEU A 322 18.11 -3.00 -2.17
N ASN A 323 17.90 -4.02 -3.00
CA ASN A 323 18.80 -5.17 -3.08
C ASN A 323 20.21 -4.77 -3.52
N GLY A 324 20.33 -3.86 -4.49
CA GLY A 324 21.64 -3.39 -4.94
C GLY A 324 22.40 -2.61 -3.86
N LEU A 325 21.69 -1.78 -3.08
CA LEU A 325 22.23 -1.07 -1.93
C LEU A 325 22.61 -2.02 -0.77
N ILE A 326 21.85 -3.10 -0.54
CA ILE A 326 22.19 -4.13 0.44
C ILE A 326 23.52 -4.80 0.07
N LEU A 327 23.72 -5.16 -1.20
CA LEU A 327 24.96 -5.80 -1.66
C LEU A 327 26.17 -4.86 -1.56
N ASP A 328 26.01 -3.56 -1.87
CA ASP A 328 27.08 -2.57 -1.69
C ASP A 328 27.49 -2.45 -0.21
N ALA A 329 26.51 -2.42 0.70
CA ALA A 329 26.78 -2.41 2.13
C ALA A 329 27.53 -3.67 2.60
N TRP A 330 27.16 -4.86 2.09
CA TRP A 330 27.87 -6.09 2.37
C TRP A 330 29.33 -6.05 1.92
N MET A 331 29.60 -5.54 0.71
CA MET A 331 30.96 -5.42 0.17
C MET A 331 31.83 -4.51 1.03
N LYS A 332 31.26 -3.40 1.52
CA LYS A 332 31.96 -2.46 2.41
C LYS A 332 32.29 -3.09 3.76
N GLU A 333 31.33 -3.79 4.36
CA GLU A 333 31.52 -4.39 5.68
C GLU A 333 32.42 -5.64 5.68
N CYS A 334 32.43 -6.42 4.60
CA CYS A 334 33.37 -7.54 4.49
C CYS A 334 34.77 -7.12 4.01
N GLY A 335 34.91 -5.90 3.45
CA GLY A 335 36.17 -5.31 3.01
C GLY A 335 36.82 -6.00 1.80
N LYS A 336 36.07 -6.84 1.07
CA LYS A 336 36.54 -7.60 -0.10
C LYS A 336 35.37 -7.90 -1.05
N SER A 337 35.61 -8.60 -2.17
CA SER A 337 34.49 -9.04 -3.02
C SER A 337 33.63 -10.08 -2.28
N LEU A 338 32.32 -10.14 -2.59
CA LEU A 338 31.41 -11.09 -1.94
C LEU A 338 31.81 -12.54 -2.25
N GLU A 339 32.36 -12.80 -3.43
CA GLU A 339 32.88 -14.09 -3.87
C GLU A 339 34.12 -14.52 -3.07
N GLU A 340 35.04 -13.59 -2.80
CA GLU A 340 36.19 -13.84 -1.94
C GLU A 340 35.77 -14.08 -0.49
N TYR A 341 34.84 -13.28 0.02
CA TYR A 341 34.33 -13.47 1.37
C TYR A 341 33.58 -14.80 1.52
N ALA A 342 32.84 -15.23 0.50
CA ALA A 342 32.16 -16.51 0.51
C ALA A 342 33.13 -17.71 0.60
N LYS A 343 34.34 -17.61 0.02
CA LYS A 343 35.37 -18.67 0.10
C LYS A 343 35.82 -18.95 1.53
N GLU A 344 35.75 -17.95 2.42
CA GLU A 344 36.06 -18.10 3.84
C GLU A 344 34.99 -18.89 4.60
N LYS A 345 33.83 -19.13 3.97
CA LYS A 345 32.66 -19.77 4.59
C LYS A 345 32.37 -19.19 5.98
N PRO A 346 32.12 -17.87 6.07
CA PRO A 346 31.88 -17.23 7.35
C PRO A 346 30.74 -17.91 8.10
N ASP A 347 30.93 -18.08 9.40
CA ASP A 347 29.88 -18.61 10.26
C ASP A 347 28.65 -17.69 10.24
N LEU A 348 27.46 -18.27 10.40
CA LEU A 348 26.21 -17.54 10.29
C LEU A 348 25.99 -16.56 11.44
N GLU A 349 26.52 -16.83 12.63
CA GLU A 349 26.51 -15.84 13.73
C GLU A 349 27.34 -14.60 13.36
N LYS A 350 28.48 -14.80 12.68
CA LYS A 350 29.29 -13.69 12.17
C LYS A 350 28.55 -12.90 11.09
N LEU A 351 27.86 -13.58 10.17
CA LEU A 351 26.99 -12.91 9.19
C LEU A 351 25.89 -12.11 9.89
N TYR A 352 25.22 -12.70 10.88
CA TYR A 352 24.12 -12.05 11.62
C TYR A 352 24.58 -10.83 12.45
N GLN A 353 25.80 -10.86 12.97
CA GLN A 353 26.44 -9.71 13.61
C GLN A 353 26.78 -8.62 12.60
N LEU A 354 27.36 -8.98 11.44
CA LEU A 354 27.72 -8.02 10.40
C LEU A 354 26.49 -7.28 9.86
N VAL A 355 25.35 -7.98 9.73
CA VAL A 355 24.09 -7.35 9.32
C VAL A 355 23.58 -6.35 10.36
N GLY A 356 23.81 -6.60 11.65
CA GLY A 356 23.54 -5.61 12.70
C GLY A 356 24.29 -4.31 12.43
N LYS A 357 25.59 -4.42 12.12
CA LYS A 357 26.42 -3.28 11.74
C LYS A 357 25.94 -2.62 10.44
N ILE A 358 25.54 -3.40 9.42
CA ILE A 358 24.99 -2.83 8.16
C ILE A 358 23.74 -1.97 8.44
N LEU A 359 22.84 -2.44 9.29
CA LEU A 359 21.63 -1.68 9.62
C LEU A 359 21.93 -0.39 10.38
N GLU A 360 22.89 -0.42 11.30
CA GLU A 360 23.35 0.76 12.05
C GLU A 360 24.09 1.75 11.14
N GLU A 361 24.97 1.26 10.27
CA GLU A 361 25.85 2.09 9.44
C GLU A 361 25.25 2.53 8.12
N TYR A 362 24.19 1.90 7.59
CA TYR A 362 23.66 2.27 6.27
C TYR A 362 22.15 2.47 6.24
N ALA A 363 21.39 1.83 7.14
CA ALA A 363 19.94 1.97 7.23
C ALA A 363 19.47 2.89 8.40
N THR A 364 20.39 3.69 8.95
CA THR A 364 20.11 4.68 10.00
C THR A 364 20.57 6.07 9.55
N PRO A 365 19.77 7.14 9.68
CA PRO A 365 20.20 8.49 9.31
C PRO A 365 21.45 8.95 10.06
N LEU A 366 22.27 9.82 9.45
CA LEU A 366 23.37 10.47 10.15
C LEU A 366 22.83 11.36 11.29
N PRO A 367 23.54 11.47 12.42
CA PRO A 367 23.08 12.24 13.56
C PRO A 367 22.99 13.73 13.24
N GLU A 368 21.82 14.33 13.42
CA GLU A 368 21.68 15.78 13.37
C GLU A 368 22.45 16.43 14.54
N ILE A 369 23.52 17.16 14.21
CA ILE A 369 24.17 18.03 15.18
C ILE A 369 23.23 19.22 15.40
N LYS A 370 22.36 19.13 16.42
CA LYS A 370 21.50 20.26 16.82
C LYS A 370 22.37 21.52 16.92
N LYS A 371 21.93 22.60 16.28
CA LYS A 371 22.47 23.98 16.33
C LYS A 371 22.41 24.59 17.76
N LEU A 372 22.89 23.87 18.77
CA LEU A 372 23.04 24.33 20.16
C LEU A 372 24.02 25.50 20.23
N GLN A 373 25.02 25.54 19.35
CA GLN A 373 26.00 26.62 19.32
C GLN A 373 25.42 27.93 18.75
N LYS A 374 24.49 27.90 17.79
CA LYS A 374 23.95 29.14 17.19
C LYS A 374 23.02 29.90 18.15
N LYS A 375 22.29 29.20 19.02
CA LYS A 375 21.42 29.85 20.04
C LYS A 375 22.23 30.48 21.18
N GLU A 376 23.33 29.89 21.62
CA GLU A 376 24.22 30.49 22.63
C GLU A 376 24.97 31.71 22.09
N THR A 377 25.50 31.67 20.86
CA THR A 377 26.21 32.83 20.28
C THR A 377 25.26 34.01 20.05
N THR A 378 24.02 33.76 19.64
CA THR A 378 22.99 34.81 19.43
C THR A 378 22.46 35.38 20.76
N ARG A 379 22.39 34.56 21.81
CA ARG A 379 22.00 35.00 23.17
C ARG A 379 23.12 35.80 23.85
N ASN A 380 24.38 35.39 23.67
CA ASN A 380 25.55 36.11 24.18
C ASN A 380 25.80 37.42 23.44
N THR A 381 25.60 37.50 22.12
CA THR A 381 25.71 38.77 21.37
C THR A 381 24.56 39.74 21.69
N LYS A 382 23.34 39.26 21.93
CA LYS A 382 22.24 40.11 22.42
C LYS A 382 22.47 40.60 23.85
N ASN A 383 23.05 39.77 24.72
CA ASN A 383 23.40 40.16 26.09
C ASN A 383 24.57 41.16 26.11
N LEU A 384 25.63 40.97 25.31
CA LEU A 384 26.72 41.95 25.20
C LEU A 384 26.25 43.30 24.62
N ARG A 385 25.34 43.29 23.63
CA ARG A 385 24.77 44.54 23.10
C ARG A 385 23.87 45.25 24.13
N LYS A 386 23.09 44.51 24.93
CA LYS A 386 22.31 45.11 26.02
C LYS A 386 23.20 45.70 27.11
N THR A 387 24.29 45.01 27.49
CA THR A 387 25.23 45.52 28.49
C THR A 387 26.02 46.73 27.96
N ALA A 388 26.42 46.74 26.69
CA ALA A 388 27.10 47.88 26.07
C ALA A 388 26.19 49.12 25.95
N VAL A 389 24.90 48.94 25.67
CA VAL A 389 23.91 50.03 25.67
C VAL A 389 23.66 50.55 27.09
N LEU A 390 23.64 49.68 28.10
CA LEU A 390 23.49 50.09 29.50
C LEU A 390 24.73 50.85 30.02
N VAL A 391 25.93 50.41 29.66
CA VAL A 391 27.20 51.07 30.03
C VAL A 391 27.34 52.42 29.34
N LYS A 392 26.89 52.55 28.08
CA LYS A 392 26.87 53.82 27.34
C LYS A 392 25.80 54.80 27.84
N ALA A 393 24.76 54.30 28.51
CA ALA A 393 23.75 55.12 29.18
C ALA A 393 24.18 55.55 30.59
N LEU A 394 25.10 54.83 31.22
CA LEU A 394 25.63 55.12 32.56
C LEU A 394 26.88 56.02 32.54
N LEU A 395 27.63 56.01 31.44
CA LEU A 395 28.78 56.88 31.21
C LEU A 395 28.34 58.01 30.29
N GLY A 396 27.88 59.10 30.92
CA GLY A 396 27.43 60.32 30.25
C GLY A 396 28.45 60.85 29.23
N ASP A 397 27.88 61.39 28.16
CA ASP A 397 28.55 61.97 27.00
C ASP A 397 29.19 63.30 27.41
N ASP A 398 30.52 63.39 27.45
CA ASP A 398 31.24 64.67 27.61
C ASP A 398 32.46 64.76 26.67
N SER A 399 32.24 65.54 25.62
CA SER A 399 33.17 66.50 24.97
C SER A 399 34.44 66.05 24.22
N ASN A 400 34.42 66.36 22.91
CA ASN A 400 35.44 67.06 22.09
C ASN A 400 36.94 66.97 22.46
N THR A 401 37.78 66.37 21.60
CA THR A 401 38.76 67.05 20.70
C THR A 401 39.59 66.04 19.87
N PRO A 402 40.19 66.47 18.72
CA PRO A 402 40.83 65.59 17.74
C PRO A 402 42.35 65.48 17.92
N GLY A 403 42.95 64.33 17.61
CA GLY A 403 44.41 64.19 17.63
C GLY A 403 44.92 62.86 17.08
N ASN A 404 45.62 62.94 15.95
CA ASN A 404 46.54 61.93 15.43
C ASN A 404 47.57 61.51 16.49
N THR A 405 47.87 60.21 16.63
CA THR A 405 49.26 59.72 16.77
C THR A 405 49.39 58.21 16.60
N LEU A 406 50.49 57.83 15.95
CA LEU A 406 51.01 56.47 15.76
C LEU A 406 51.53 55.82 17.06
N ALA A 407 51.70 54.50 16.96
CA ALA A 407 52.50 53.59 17.80
C ALA A 407 51.74 53.00 19.01
N THR A 408 51.78 51.72 19.37
CA THR A 408 52.84 50.70 19.32
C THR A 408 52.22 49.28 19.43
N SER A 409 52.94 48.29 18.93
CA SER A 409 52.66 46.85 18.94
C SER A 409 52.84 46.17 20.30
N SER A 410 51.98 45.19 20.62
CA SER A 410 52.24 44.00 21.45
C SER A 410 51.12 42.95 21.26
N PRO A 411 51.38 41.65 21.48
CA PRO A 411 50.91 40.56 20.60
C PRO A 411 49.54 39.99 21.01
N SER A 412 48.57 39.95 20.09
CA SER A 412 47.37 39.13 20.28
C SER A 412 47.58 37.73 19.73
N SER A 413 47.34 36.76 20.61
CA SER A 413 47.24 35.32 20.49
C SER A 413 46.90 34.77 19.09
N PRO A 414 47.42 33.57 18.72
CA PRO A 414 47.04 32.93 17.47
C PRO A 414 45.51 32.73 17.44
N PRO A 415 44.88 32.82 16.25
CA PRO A 415 43.45 32.62 16.12
C PRO A 415 43.09 31.24 16.71
N PRO A 416 41.96 31.13 17.42
CA PRO A 416 41.53 29.85 17.95
C PRO A 416 41.42 28.86 16.78
N LEU A 417 42.11 27.74 16.90
CA LEU A 417 42.01 26.62 15.97
C LEU A 417 40.51 26.35 15.70
N PRO A 418 40.11 26.16 14.43
CA PRO A 418 38.73 25.81 14.14
C PRO A 418 38.36 24.57 14.97
N PRO A 419 37.13 24.52 15.53
CA PRO A 419 36.69 23.33 16.26
C PRO A 419 36.84 22.12 15.35
N PRO A 420 37.22 20.95 15.90
CA PRO A 420 37.45 19.75 15.09
C PRO A 420 36.22 19.49 14.22
N LEU A 421 36.44 19.33 12.91
CA LEU A 421 35.38 18.91 11.98
C LEU A 421 34.75 17.65 12.55
N ASN A 422 33.48 17.73 12.91
CA ASN A 422 32.74 16.56 13.36
C ASN A 422 32.56 15.65 12.13
N PRO A 423 33.04 14.40 12.15
CA PRO A 423 33.30 13.66 10.90
C PRO A 423 32.05 13.14 10.17
N LEU A 424 30.83 13.42 10.64
CA LEU A 424 29.57 12.84 10.13
C LEU A 424 28.41 13.84 10.15
N ASP A 425 28.62 15.06 9.66
CA ASP A 425 27.55 16.07 9.54
C ASP A 425 26.68 15.80 8.28
N PRO A 426 25.36 15.61 8.41
CA PRO A 426 24.46 15.45 7.25
C PRO A 426 24.53 16.62 6.26
N GLU A 427 24.79 17.85 6.72
CA GLU A 427 24.92 19.02 5.84
C GLU A 427 26.24 18.97 5.02
N ALA A 428 27.23 18.18 5.47
CA ALA A 428 28.52 18.04 4.80
C ALA A 428 28.56 16.93 3.74
N ASP A 429 27.59 16.00 3.78
CA ASP A 429 27.39 14.96 2.78
C ASP A 429 25.90 14.62 2.62
N VAL A 430 25.23 15.40 1.77
CA VAL A 430 23.80 15.25 1.49
C VAL A 430 23.50 13.96 0.72
N ILE A 431 24.43 13.48 -0.11
CA ILE A 431 24.22 12.28 -0.94
C ILE A 431 24.22 11.03 -0.07
N CYS A 432 25.20 10.90 0.83
CA CYS A 432 25.24 9.79 1.77
C CYS A 432 24.02 9.81 2.69
N GLN A 433 23.63 10.98 3.22
CA GLN A 433 22.43 11.12 4.04
C GLN A 433 21.16 10.70 3.29
N ASN A 434 20.96 11.17 2.05
CA ASN A 434 19.80 10.83 1.25
C ASN A 434 19.75 9.33 0.91
N THR A 435 20.91 8.73 0.60
CA THR A 435 21.01 7.29 0.30
C THR A 435 20.64 6.45 1.53
N ARG A 436 21.09 6.84 2.73
CA ARG A 436 20.74 6.15 3.99
C ARG A 436 19.25 6.24 4.29
N LEU A 437 18.64 7.40 4.05
CA LEU A 437 17.19 7.60 4.19
C LEU A 437 16.39 6.76 3.18
N LEU A 438 16.85 6.68 1.93
CA LEU A 438 16.24 5.85 0.90
C LEU A 438 16.32 4.37 1.27
N PHE A 439 17.52 3.88 1.63
CA PHE A 439 17.73 2.50 2.10
C PHE A 439 16.75 2.18 3.24
N GLN A 440 16.74 3.01 4.28
CA GLN A 440 15.89 2.81 5.45
C GLN A 440 14.41 2.72 5.07
N ASN A 441 13.92 3.65 4.24
CA ASN A 441 12.51 3.73 3.90
C ASN A 441 12.06 2.59 2.96
N LEU A 442 12.90 2.20 2.01
CA LEU A 442 12.62 1.06 1.14
C LEU A 442 12.59 -0.25 1.94
N LEU A 443 13.47 -0.40 2.93
CA LEU A 443 13.44 -1.56 3.83
C LEU A 443 12.13 -1.60 4.64
N TYR A 444 11.66 -0.46 5.15
CA TYR A 444 10.37 -0.38 5.83
C TYR A 444 9.18 -0.68 4.91
N ALA A 445 9.24 -0.27 3.64
CA ALA A 445 8.22 -0.56 2.65
C ALA A 445 8.17 -2.06 2.32
N HIS A 446 9.33 -2.69 2.10
CA HIS A 446 9.45 -4.13 1.85
C HIS A 446 8.84 -4.98 2.97
N GLU A 447 8.97 -4.54 4.23
CA GLU A 447 8.44 -5.27 5.39
C GLU A 447 7.01 -4.87 5.80
N LEU A 448 6.47 -3.78 5.22
CA LEU A 448 5.19 -3.16 5.56
C LEU A 448 4.90 -3.12 7.08
N LYS A 449 5.80 -2.51 7.86
CA LYS A 449 5.65 -2.39 9.32
C LYS A 449 4.57 -1.38 9.69
N ILE A 450 3.28 -1.78 9.69
CA ILE A 450 2.08 -0.93 9.87
C ILE A 450 2.26 0.21 10.90
N SER A 451 2.73 -0.11 12.12
CA SER A 451 2.93 0.89 13.19
C SER A 451 3.99 1.95 12.88
N THR A 452 5.02 1.61 12.10
CA THR A 452 6.07 2.53 11.66
C THR A 452 5.69 3.20 10.34
N SER A 453 4.94 2.50 9.47
CA SER A 453 4.40 3.04 8.22
C SER A 453 3.47 4.23 8.47
N SER A 454 2.72 4.28 9.58
CA SER A 454 1.92 5.47 9.93
C SER A 454 2.77 6.73 10.10
N ALA A 455 3.96 6.63 10.72
CA ALA A 455 4.89 7.75 10.80
C ALA A 455 5.44 8.11 9.40
N ILE A 456 5.81 7.12 8.58
CA ILE A 456 6.33 7.37 7.24
C ILE A 456 5.29 8.07 6.35
N PHE A 457 4.03 7.59 6.35
CA PHE A 457 2.93 8.25 5.64
C PHE A 457 2.76 9.70 6.09
N HIS A 458 2.78 9.96 7.40
CA HIS A 458 2.67 11.31 7.96
C HIS A 458 3.82 12.23 7.51
N GLY A 459 5.05 11.73 7.59
CA GLY A 459 6.23 12.47 7.12
C GLY A 459 6.20 12.76 5.62
N CYS A 460 5.64 11.84 4.83
CA CYS A 460 5.44 12.06 3.40
C CYS A 460 4.29 13.02 3.07
N GLY A 461 3.36 13.26 4.01
CA GLY A 461 2.20 14.13 3.84
C GLY A 461 0.89 13.41 3.51
N SER A 462 0.83 12.08 3.64
CA SER A 462 -0.37 11.28 3.34
C SER A 462 -1.25 11.10 4.58
N ASN A 463 -1.80 12.21 5.08
CA ASN A 463 -2.49 12.28 6.38
C ASN A 463 -3.68 11.31 6.48
N LYS A 464 -4.43 11.11 5.39
CA LYS A 464 -5.60 10.24 5.39
C LYS A 464 -5.27 8.76 5.62
N TYR A 465 -4.18 8.28 5.01
CA TYR A 465 -3.66 6.92 5.28
C TYR A 465 -3.15 6.76 6.71
N VAL A 466 -2.59 7.81 7.31
CA VAL A 466 -2.21 7.78 8.73
C VAL A 466 -3.44 7.54 9.58
N LEU A 467 -4.50 8.31 9.36
CA LEU A 467 -5.72 8.22 10.13
C LEU A 467 -6.36 6.84 10.00
N GLU A 468 -6.40 6.26 8.80
CA GLU A 468 -6.89 4.90 8.57
C GLU A 468 -6.10 3.84 9.34
N ILE A 469 -4.75 3.93 9.34
CA ILE A 469 -3.91 3.04 10.16
C ILE A 469 -4.21 3.22 11.65
N LEU A 470 -4.44 4.46 12.11
CA LEU A 470 -4.75 4.73 13.51
C LEU A 470 -6.11 4.19 13.93
N TYR A 471 -7.15 4.26 13.09
CA TYR A 471 -8.42 3.59 13.33
C TYR A 471 -8.23 2.09 13.47
N TYR A 472 -7.50 1.47 12.53
CA TYR A 472 -7.22 0.04 12.58
C TYR A 472 -6.47 -0.36 13.86
N LEU A 473 -5.42 0.38 14.24
CA LEU A 473 -4.67 0.13 15.48
C LEU A 473 -5.54 0.34 16.72
N ASN A 474 -6.34 1.40 16.78
CA ASN A 474 -7.26 1.65 17.87
C ASN A 474 -8.26 0.49 18.02
N ASN A 475 -8.81 0.03 16.90
CA ASN A 475 -9.76 -1.07 16.89
C ASN A 475 -9.12 -2.37 17.38
N LEU A 476 -7.93 -2.71 16.90
CA LEU A 476 -7.20 -3.90 17.37
C LEU A 476 -6.83 -3.84 18.85
N LEU A 477 -6.56 -2.65 19.39
CA LEU A 477 -6.09 -2.47 20.77
C LEU A 477 -7.24 -2.36 21.78
N GLN A 478 -8.37 -1.77 21.39
CA GLN A 478 -9.41 -1.33 22.33
C GLN A 478 -10.81 -1.80 21.97
N ILE A 479 -11.19 -1.78 20.69
CA ILE A 479 -12.59 -1.93 20.28
C ILE A 479 -12.93 -3.38 19.95
N TRP A 480 -12.12 -4.04 19.14
CA TRP A 480 -12.38 -5.41 18.73
C TRP A 480 -11.97 -6.40 19.83
N PRO A 481 -12.87 -7.32 20.22
CA PRO A 481 -12.46 -8.50 20.94
C PRO A 481 -11.31 -9.21 20.22
N LYS A 482 -10.39 -9.80 20.97
CA LYS A 482 -9.20 -10.45 20.39
C LYS A 482 -9.55 -11.43 19.26
N ALA A 483 -10.64 -12.19 19.42
CA ALA A 483 -11.09 -13.15 18.42
C ALA A 483 -11.53 -12.47 17.11
N PHE A 484 -12.32 -11.40 17.18
CA PHE A 484 -12.70 -10.63 15.99
C PHE A 484 -11.48 -9.94 15.34
N GLY A 485 -10.59 -9.35 16.15
CA GLY A 485 -9.36 -8.75 15.63
C GLY A 485 -8.42 -9.77 14.98
N ASP A 486 -8.46 -11.03 15.42
CA ASP A 486 -7.79 -12.16 14.78
C ASP A 486 -8.45 -12.50 13.44
N VAL A 487 -9.79 -12.56 13.36
CA VAL A 487 -10.53 -12.74 12.10
C VAL A 487 -10.20 -11.63 11.10
N MET A 488 -10.21 -10.36 11.52
CA MET A 488 -9.86 -9.23 10.66
C MET A 488 -8.46 -9.39 10.07
N ARG A 489 -7.45 -9.67 10.91
CA ARG A 489 -6.06 -9.86 10.47
C ARG A 489 -5.88 -11.06 9.54
N ASP A 490 -6.61 -12.14 9.76
CA ASP A 490 -6.43 -13.37 8.99
C ASP A 490 -7.09 -13.31 7.61
N ASN A 491 -8.01 -12.36 7.39
CA ASN A 491 -8.74 -12.21 6.14
C ASN A 491 -8.26 -11.01 5.29
N THR A 492 -7.28 -10.23 5.74
CA THR A 492 -6.60 -9.21 4.89
C THR A 492 -5.76 -9.85 3.78
N LEU A 493 -5.28 -11.07 4.02
CA LEU A 493 -4.58 -11.90 3.05
C LEU A 493 -5.40 -13.14 2.71
N ILE A 494 -5.45 -13.49 1.43
CA ILE A 494 -6.24 -14.62 0.91
C ILE A 494 -5.41 -15.51 0.00
N ASN A 495 -5.82 -16.78 -0.14
CA ASN A 495 -5.16 -17.77 -0.97
C ASN A 495 -6.07 -18.17 -2.15
N ILE A 496 -6.00 -17.43 -3.26
CA ILE A 496 -6.82 -17.69 -4.45
C ILE A 496 -6.34 -18.93 -5.24
N SER A 497 -5.05 -19.27 -5.16
CA SER A 497 -4.49 -20.42 -5.90
C SER A 497 -4.73 -21.76 -5.21
N GLY A 498 -4.84 -21.76 -3.88
CA GLY A 498 -4.83 -22.95 -3.04
C GLY A 498 -3.44 -23.57 -2.86
N LEU A 499 -2.39 -22.91 -3.37
CA LEU A 499 -1.01 -23.37 -3.21
C LEU A 499 -0.47 -22.95 -1.84
N PHE A 500 0.43 -23.76 -1.29
CA PHE A 500 1.07 -23.48 0.00
C PHE A 500 1.87 -22.17 -0.07
N LYS A 501 1.67 -21.28 0.91
CA LYS A 501 2.32 -19.96 1.04
C LYS A 501 2.07 -18.97 -0.12
N HIS A 502 1.04 -19.18 -0.95
CA HIS A 502 0.74 -18.31 -2.09
C HIS A 502 -0.42 -17.34 -1.77
N PHE A 503 -0.13 -16.36 -0.91
CA PHE A 503 -1.11 -15.37 -0.45
C PHE A 503 -1.04 -14.07 -1.24
N MET A 504 -2.15 -13.34 -1.28
CA MET A 504 -2.24 -11.98 -1.82
C MET A 504 -3.19 -11.13 -0.98
N GLY A 505 -3.10 -9.80 -1.07
CA GLY A 505 -4.09 -8.90 -0.48
C GLY A 505 -5.49 -9.17 -1.05
N VAL A 506 -6.51 -9.13 -0.19
CA VAL A 506 -7.91 -9.30 -0.64
C VAL A 506 -8.32 -8.21 -1.64
N ASP A 507 -7.81 -7.00 -1.44
CA ASP A 507 -8.03 -5.84 -2.30
C ASP A 507 -7.31 -5.98 -3.65
N LEU A 508 -6.20 -6.71 -3.71
CA LEU A 508 -5.58 -7.05 -5.00
C LEU A 508 -6.40 -8.05 -5.80
N ASN A 509 -7.15 -8.95 -5.15
CA ASN A 509 -8.02 -9.88 -5.86
C ASN A 509 -9.20 -9.17 -6.52
N ILE A 510 -9.81 -8.16 -5.88
CA ILE A 510 -10.87 -7.37 -6.53
C ILE A 510 -10.36 -6.64 -7.77
N GLU A 511 -9.15 -6.07 -7.70
CA GLU A 511 -8.50 -5.42 -8.84
C GLU A 511 -8.28 -6.39 -10.02
N HIS A 512 -7.89 -7.64 -9.75
CA HIS A 512 -7.82 -8.67 -10.80
C HIS A 512 -9.19 -8.96 -11.42
N ILE A 513 -10.24 -9.05 -10.61
CA ILE A 513 -11.60 -9.28 -11.12
C ILE A 513 -12.09 -8.08 -11.94
N ILE A 514 -11.84 -6.85 -11.48
CA ILE A 514 -12.13 -5.62 -12.22
C ILE A 514 -11.41 -5.63 -13.57
N GLY A 515 -10.13 -5.98 -13.60
CA GLY A 515 -9.34 -6.13 -14.82
C GLY A 515 -9.97 -7.11 -15.82
N TYR A 516 -10.43 -8.27 -15.36
CA TYR A 516 -11.14 -9.23 -16.21
C TYR A 516 -12.48 -8.70 -16.73
N VAL A 517 -13.23 -7.96 -15.90
CA VAL A 517 -14.50 -7.35 -16.32
C VAL A 517 -14.24 -6.26 -17.36
N LYS A 518 -13.18 -5.44 -17.21
CA LYS A 518 -12.76 -4.44 -18.20
C LYS A 518 -12.41 -5.10 -19.54
N GLU A 519 -11.63 -6.17 -19.54
CA GLU A 519 -11.29 -6.92 -20.77
C GLU A 519 -12.55 -7.42 -21.52
N ILE A 520 -13.52 -7.95 -20.79
CA ILE A 520 -14.79 -8.41 -21.38
C ILE A 520 -15.62 -7.23 -21.88
N HIS A 521 -15.69 -6.14 -21.12
CA HIS A 521 -16.47 -4.96 -21.50
C HIS A 521 -15.91 -4.30 -22.77
N GLU A 522 -14.58 -4.11 -22.84
CA GLU A 522 -13.88 -3.54 -24.00
C GLU A 522 -14.05 -4.41 -25.25
N SER A 523 -14.00 -5.75 -25.11
CA SER A 523 -14.15 -6.67 -26.24
C SER A 523 -15.58 -6.71 -26.82
N ILE A 524 -16.60 -6.48 -26.00
CA ILE A 524 -18.01 -6.39 -26.45
C ILE A 524 -18.30 -5.03 -27.13
N GLY A 525 -17.65 -3.96 -26.67
CA GLY A 525 -17.76 -2.60 -27.23
C GLY A 525 -19.03 -1.82 -26.80
N LEU A 526 -19.29 -0.70 -27.47
CA LEU A 526 -20.33 0.32 -27.16
C LEU A 526 -21.79 -0.17 -27.13
N LEU A 527 -22.05 -1.42 -27.55
CA LEU A 527 -23.41 -1.99 -27.62
C LEU A 527 -23.86 -2.65 -26.31
N ASN A 528 -23.03 -2.60 -25.26
CA ASN A 528 -23.35 -3.28 -24.01
C ASN A 528 -24.31 -2.45 -23.14
N THR A 529 -25.32 -3.11 -22.56
CA THR A 529 -26.13 -2.49 -21.50
C THR A 529 -25.48 -2.82 -20.16
N TRP A 530 -25.54 -1.88 -19.21
CA TRP A 530 -24.98 -2.10 -17.86
C TRP A 530 -25.51 -3.36 -17.17
N ASP A 531 -26.77 -3.72 -17.42
CA ASP A 531 -27.36 -4.96 -16.91
C ASP A 531 -26.62 -6.22 -17.38
N GLN A 532 -26.11 -6.21 -18.62
CA GLN A 532 -25.33 -7.33 -19.15
C GLN A 532 -23.95 -7.40 -18.50
N VAL A 533 -23.30 -6.25 -18.30
CA VAL A 533 -22.01 -6.21 -17.59
C VAL A 533 -22.20 -6.66 -16.14
N ALA A 534 -23.28 -6.25 -15.48
CA ALA A 534 -23.61 -6.66 -14.12
C ALA A 534 -23.79 -8.19 -13.98
N ASP A 535 -24.51 -8.83 -14.91
CA ASP A 535 -24.67 -10.29 -14.92
C ASP A 535 -23.34 -11.01 -15.21
N LEU A 536 -22.54 -10.49 -16.16
CA LEU A 536 -21.22 -11.02 -16.49
C LEU A 536 -20.26 -10.96 -15.29
N THR A 537 -20.30 -9.87 -14.53
CA THR A 537 -19.47 -9.69 -13.33
C THR A 537 -19.72 -10.78 -12.30
N ALA A 538 -20.96 -11.09 -11.96
CA ALA A 538 -21.22 -12.15 -10.99
C ALA A 538 -20.86 -13.55 -11.54
N ALA A 539 -20.96 -13.75 -12.86
CA ALA A 539 -20.62 -15.00 -13.52
C ALA A 539 -19.12 -15.17 -13.81
N ILE A 540 -18.29 -14.15 -13.57
CA ILE A 540 -16.90 -14.06 -14.05
C ILE A 540 -16.02 -15.26 -13.66
N LYS A 541 -16.17 -15.76 -12.43
CA LYS A 541 -15.44 -16.92 -11.92
C LYS A 541 -15.75 -18.18 -12.73
N SER A 542 -17.02 -18.38 -13.06
CA SER A 542 -17.49 -19.51 -13.87
C SER A 542 -17.05 -19.34 -15.33
N LEU A 543 -17.15 -18.13 -15.87
CA LEU A 543 -16.71 -17.82 -17.23
C LEU A 543 -15.20 -18.05 -17.41
N HIS A 544 -14.38 -17.66 -16.42
CA HIS A 544 -12.95 -17.93 -16.43
C HIS A 544 -12.65 -19.44 -16.37
N ALA A 545 -13.39 -20.20 -15.55
CA ALA A 545 -13.26 -21.66 -15.53
C ALA A 545 -13.60 -22.29 -16.90
N VAL A 546 -14.63 -21.77 -17.59
CA VAL A 546 -14.97 -22.20 -18.96
C VAL A 546 -13.87 -21.85 -19.96
N LYS A 547 -13.28 -20.63 -19.88
CA LYS A 547 -12.11 -20.25 -20.70
C LYS A 547 -10.98 -21.26 -20.56
N VAL A 548 -10.62 -21.61 -19.32
CA VAL A 548 -9.56 -22.59 -19.02
C VAL A 548 -9.90 -23.98 -19.55
N LEU A 549 -11.15 -24.43 -19.34
CA LEU A 549 -11.60 -25.75 -19.79
C LEU A 549 -11.50 -25.91 -21.31
N ILE A 550 -12.09 -24.98 -22.08
CA ILE A 550 -12.09 -25.04 -23.54
C ILE A 550 -10.68 -24.91 -24.10
N ARG A 551 -9.86 -24.01 -23.53
CA ARG A 551 -8.45 -23.87 -23.91
C ARG A 551 -7.71 -25.20 -23.79
N ASN A 552 -7.86 -25.87 -22.65
CA ASN A 552 -7.18 -27.15 -22.39
C ASN A 552 -7.73 -28.26 -23.31
N MET A 553 -9.04 -28.29 -23.55
CA MET A 553 -9.71 -29.27 -24.41
C MET A 553 -9.24 -29.18 -25.87
N LEU A 554 -9.10 -27.97 -26.38
CA LEU A 554 -8.71 -27.71 -27.76
C LEU A 554 -7.19 -27.60 -27.95
N SER A 555 -6.41 -27.78 -26.89
CA SER A 555 -4.96 -27.54 -26.88
C SER A 555 -4.60 -26.18 -27.51
N LEU A 556 -5.45 -25.17 -27.30
CA LEU A 556 -5.20 -23.84 -27.87
C LEU A 556 -3.87 -23.35 -27.32
N ALA A 557 -3.02 -22.86 -28.23
CA ALA A 557 -1.72 -22.33 -27.89
C ALA A 557 -1.88 -21.36 -26.73
N TYR A 558 -1.16 -21.65 -25.65
CA TYR A 558 -1.25 -20.83 -24.48
C TYR A 558 -0.64 -19.46 -24.80
N GLN A 559 -1.48 -18.43 -24.98
CA GLN A 559 -1.03 -17.05 -24.81
C GLN A 559 -0.90 -16.78 -23.31
N LYS A 560 0.00 -17.51 -22.65
CA LYS A 560 0.48 -17.08 -21.34
C LYS A 560 1.20 -15.76 -21.62
N ARG A 561 0.76 -14.66 -21.02
CA ARG A 561 1.76 -13.78 -20.41
C ARG A 561 2.40 -14.63 -19.31
N GLY A 562 3.42 -15.41 -19.66
CA GLY A 562 4.17 -16.20 -18.70
C GLY A 562 4.80 -15.26 -17.71
N HIS A 563 4.28 -15.21 -16.48
CA HIS A 563 5.03 -14.76 -15.32
C HIS A 563 6.02 -15.88 -14.95
N THR A 564 6.97 -16.17 -15.84
CA THR A 564 8.30 -16.44 -15.30
C THR A 564 8.80 -15.06 -14.98
N ASP A 565 8.99 -14.76 -13.70
CA ASP A 565 9.51 -13.46 -13.32
C ASP A 565 10.80 -13.23 -14.11
N PRO A 566 10.91 -12.10 -14.83
CA PRO A 566 12.11 -11.84 -15.61
C PRO A 566 13.30 -11.85 -14.66
N ASP A 567 14.38 -12.52 -15.02
CA ASP A 567 15.60 -12.45 -14.24
C ASP A 567 16.15 -11.02 -14.30
N THR A 568 16.05 -10.32 -13.17
CA THR A 568 16.49 -8.92 -13.04
C THR A 568 17.78 -8.77 -12.25
N SER A 569 18.52 -9.87 -12.02
CA SER A 569 19.78 -9.88 -11.28
C SER A 569 20.80 -8.90 -11.86
N ASN A 570 20.85 -8.75 -13.18
CA ASN A 570 21.71 -7.77 -13.85
C ASN A 570 21.43 -6.33 -13.44
N LEU A 571 20.16 -5.96 -13.20
CA LEU A 571 19.80 -4.62 -12.73
C LEU A 571 20.22 -4.41 -11.27
N VAL A 572 20.11 -5.44 -10.43
CA VAL A 572 20.57 -5.40 -9.04
C VAL A 572 22.09 -5.20 -8.99
N HIS A 573 22.85 -5.99 -9.76
CA HIS A 573 24.31 -5.85 -9.84
C HIS A 573 24.73 -4.50 -10.43
N LEU A 574 23.98 -3.97 -11.40
CA LEU A 574 24.19 -2.61 -11.91
C LEU A 574 24.05 -1.57 -10.79
N VAL A 575 22.96 -1.63 -10.01
CA VAL A 575 22.77 -0.73 -8.86
C VAL A 575 23.93 -0.86 -7.86
N THR A 576 24.35 -2.09 -7.53
CA THR A 576 25.49 -2.34 -6.63
C THR A 576 26.77 -1.69 -7.13
N GLN A 577 27.12 -1.91 -8.41
CA GLN A 577 28.33 -1.37 -9.00
C GLN A 577 28.32 0.15 -9.02
N VAL A 578 27.20 0.75 -9.42
CA VAL A 578 27.08 2.21 -9.51
C VAL A 578 27.04 2.86 -8.11
N ALA A 579 26.42 2.22 -7.12
CA ALA A 579 26.44 2.69 -5.73
C ALA A 579 27.87 2.70 -5.16
N LYS A 580 28.66 1.67 -5.48
CA LYS A 580 30.07 1.56 -5.12
C LYS A 580 30.92 2.63 -5.82
N ASP A 581 30.83 2.72 -7.15
CA ASP A 581 31.64 3.65 -7.95
C ASP A 581 31.35 5.12 -7.63
N SER A 582 30.08 5.42 -7.33
CA SER A 582 29.64 6.76 -6.90
C SER A 582 29.81 7.00 -5.40
N ARG A 583 30.32 6.01 -4.65
CA ARG A 583 30.59 6.06 -3.21
C ARG A 583 29.37 6.47 -2.36
N LEU A 584 28.16 6.07 -2.77
CA LEU A 584 26.90 6.59 -2.20
C LEU A 584 26.69 6.28 -0.70
N GLN A 585 27.28 5.20 -0.21
CA GLN A 585 27.17 4.80 1.20
C GLN A 585 28.45 5.06 2.01
N GLU A 586 29.44 5.74 1.42
CA GLU A 586 30.61 6.22 2.15
C GLU A 586 30.39 7.69 2.52
N PHE A 587 30.83 8.11 3.70
CA PHE A 587 30.83 9.52 4.01
C PHE A 587 31.99 10.22 3.27
N VAL A 588 31.65 11.18 2.41
CA VAL A 588 32.60 11.98 1.64
C VAL A 588 32.38 13.45 1.97
N LEU A 589 33.36 14.07 2.62
CA LEU A 589 33.32 15.48 2.94
C LEU A 589 33.23 16.30 1.65
N LYS A 590 32.08 16.95 1.41
CA LYS A 590 31.77 17.69 0.18
C LYS A 590 31.97 16.84 -1.08
N HIS A 591 31.04 15.90 -1.30
CA HIS A 591 30.89 15.21 -2.59
C HIS A 591 31.07 16.20 -3.76
N ASP A 592 31.87 15.82 -4.77
CA ASP A 592 32.24 16.65 -5.93
C ASP A 592 31.08 16.75 -6.94
N VAL A 593 29.94 17.22 -6.44
CA VAL A 593 28.65 17.22 -7.12
C VAL A 593 28.06 18.62 -6.96
N ASP A 594 27.25 19.03 -7.93
CA ASP A 594 26.63 20.36 -7.97
C ASP A 594 26.02 20.75 -6.61
N ASN A 595 26.27 21.97 -6.15
CA ASN A 595 25.76 22.52 -4.88
C ASN A 595 24.22 22.63 -4.83
N SER A 596 23.52 22.16 -5.87
CA SER A 596 22.07 22.15 -6.05
C SER A 596 21.37 20.93 -5.44
N VAL A 597 22.09 19.94 -4.92
CA VAL A 597 21.51 18.75 -4.28
C VAL A 597 20.78 19.12 -2.98
N LYS A 598 19.48 18.82 -2.92
CA LYS A 598 18.65 19.08 -1.72
C LYS A 598 18.64 17.87 -0.79
N GLN A 599 18.74 18.14 0.51
CA GLN A 599 18.59 17.12 1.53
C GLN A 599 17.13 16.67 1.62
N THR A 600 16.91 15.36 1.54
CA THR A 600 15.61 14.73 1.76
C THR A 600 15.30 14.75 3.25
N SER A 601 14.05 15.02 3.60
CA SER A 601 13.63 15.00 4.99
C SER A 601 13.56 13.60 5.58
N ASP A 602 13.88 13.47 6.87
CA ASP A 602 13.65 12.23 7.63
C ASP A 602 12.15 12.09 7.93
N VAL A 603 11.42 11.52 6.97
CA VAL A 603 9.97 11.35 7.04
C VAL A 603 9.52 10.51 8.25
N LYS A 604 10.35 9.58 8.72
CA LYS A 604 10.00 8.79 9.90
C LYS A 604 10.01 9.68 11.15
N LYS A 605 11.07 10.48 11.32
CA LYS A 605 11.19 11.42 12.44
C LYS A 605 10.12 12.51 12.37
N GLU A 606 9.98 13.17 11.22
CA GLU A 606 8.97 14.21 11.00
C GLU A 606 7.56 13.67 11.28
N GLY A 607 7.26 12.47 10.81
CA GLY A 607 5.96 11.84 11.03
C GLY A 607 5.65 11.54 12.49
N TYR A 608 6.62 11.05 13.26
CA TYR A 608 6.41 10.85 14.70
C TYR A 608 6.17 12.17 15.45
N GLU A 609 6.84 13.25 15.06
CA GLU A 609 6.64 14.58 15.66
C GLU A 609 5.26 15.16 15.36
N LYS A 610 4.69 14.84 14.18
CA LYS A 610 3.36 15.30 13.77
C LYS A 610 2.22 14.43 14.31
N LEU A 611 2.41 13.10 14.36
CA LEU A 611 1.41 12.13 14.87
C LEU A 611 0.82 12.54 16.23
N GLU A 612 1.67 12.96 17.16
CA GLU A 612 1.24 13.36 18.52
C GLU A 612 0.47 14.67 18.54
N LYS A 613 0.77 15.59 17.62
CA LYS A 613 0.26 16.96 17.64
C LYS A 613 -1.07 17.11 16.91
N THR A 614 -1.32 16.31 15.86
CA THR A 614 -2.48 16.50 14.99
C THR A 614 -3.33 15.24 14.91
N THR A 615 -2.85 14.19 14.24
CA THR A 615 -3.71 13.08 13.80
C THR A 615 -4.28 12.24 14.95
N ILE A 616 -3.52 12.05 16.05
CA ILE A 616 -4.05 11.36 17.25
C ILE A 616 -5.20 12.16 17.88
N LEU A 617 -5.12 13.49 17.87
CA LEU A 617 -6.20 14.34 18.38
C LEU A 617 -7.45 14.23 17.50
N THR A 618 -7.27 14.28 16.17
CA THR A 618 -8.35 14.07 15.20
C THR A 618 -9.03 12.72 15.39
N LEU A 619 -8.25 11.64 15.49
CA LEU A 619 -8.79 10.29 15.77
C LEU A 619 -9.63 10.28 17.05
N ASN A 620 -9.09 10.80 18.15
CA ASN A 620 -9.78 10.77 19.44
C ASN A 620 -11.09 11.57 19.42
N ARG A 621 -11.14 12.68 18.67
CA ARG A 621 -12.35 13.47 18.45
C ARG A 621 -13.41 12.67 17.67
N ASN A 622 -13.02 12.06 16.56
CA ASN A 622 -13.94 11.27 15.74
C ASN A 622 -14.46 10.03 16.48
N MET A 623 -13.60 9.39 17.29
CA MET A 623 -14.02 8.28 18.16
C MET A 623 -15.01 8.72 19.24
N ALA A 624 -14.92 9.96 19.74
CA ALA A 624 -15.91 10.51 20.67
C ALA A 624 -17.28 10.74 19.99
N VAL A 625 -17.29 11.18 18.73
CA VAL A 625 -18.54 11.29 17.95
C VAL A 625 -19.17 9.91 17.73
N LEU A 626 -18.38 8.90 17.35
CA LEU A 626 -18.86 7.50 17.24
C LEU A 626 -19.38 6.94 18.57
N HIS A 627 -18.96 7.52 19.69
CA HIS A 627 -19.43 7.20 21.03
C HIS A 627 -20.76 7.92 21.40
N GLY A 628 -21.22 8.88 20.59
CA GLY A 628 -22.36 9.74 20.90
C GLY A 628 -22.00 10.93 21.80
N GLU A 629 -20.72 11.27 21.94
CA GLU A 629 -20.23 12.43 22.68
C GLU A 629 -19.69 13.50 21.70
N GLY A 630 -20.48 14.56 21.45
CA GLY A 630 -20.09 15.74 20.66
C GLY A 630 -20.91 15.93 19.38
N SER A 631 -21.23 17.19 19.06
CA SER A 631 -22.12 17.58 17.95
C SER A 631 -21.40 18.11 16.70
N ASP A 632 -20.09 18.30 16.75
CA ASP A 632 -19.39 19.11 15.74
C ASP A 632 -18.51 18.21 14.86
N ILE A 633 -19.04 17.87 13.68
CA ILE A 633 -18.28 17.35 12.54
C ILE A 633 -17.60 18.56 11.89
N GLU A 634 -16.29 18.71 12.06
CA GLU A 634 -15.53 19.55 11.13
C GLU A 634 -15.43 18.76 9.82
N GLU A 635 -15.98 19.30 8.73
CA GLU A 635 -15.71 18.80 7.38
C GLU A 635 -14.19 18.67 7.25
N GLU A 636 -13.72 17.52 6.75
CA GLU A 636 -12.31 17.33 6.44
C GLU A 636 -11.88 18.52 5.57
N ASP A 637 -10.97 19.36 6.05
CA ASP A 637 -10.30 20.32 5.17
C ASP A 637 -9.77 19.49 4.00
N ASP A 638 -10.23 19.82 2.80
CA ASP A 638 -9.71 19.34 1.53
C ASP A 638 -8.26 19.85 1.36
N GLU A 639 -7.35 19.47 2.27
CA GLU A 639 -5.96 19.31 1.88
C GLU A 639 -6.00 18.25 0.78
N GLN A 640 -5.90 18.71 -0.47
CA GLN A 640 -5.59 17.87 -1.62
C GLN A 640 -4.39 17.00 -1.23
N ASP A 641 -4.67 15.76 -0.83
CA ASP A 641 -3.68 14.72 -0.84
C ASP A 641 -3.13 14.71 -2.27
N LEU A 642 -1.83 14.95 -2.43
CA LEU A 642 -1.11 14.86 -3.70
C LEU A 642 -1.27 13.49 -4.39
N ILE A 643 -1.92 12.51 -3.73
CA ILE A 643 -1.94 11.10 -4.09
C ILE A 643 -3.32 10.49 -3.82
N THR A 644 -4.35 10.94 -4.54
CA THR A 644 -5.58 10.16 -4.71
C THR A 644 -5.68 9.69 -6.18
N GLY A 645 -5.88 8.39 -6.38
CA GLY A 645 -6.07 7.81 -7.71
C GLY A 645 -5.79 6.31 -7.81
N THR A 646 -6.72 5.63 -8.48
CA THR A 646 -6.86 4.21 -8.82
C THR A 646 -5.57 3.50 -9.28
N ALA A 647 -5.53 2.18 -9.08
CA ALA A 647 -4.33 1.34 -9.25
C ALA A 647 -4.07 0.86 -10.68
N ILE A 648 -4.94 1.08 -11.67
CA ILE A 648 -4.72 0.57 -13.03
C ILE A 648 -5.24 1.54 -14.09
N GLU A 649 -4.32 2.37 -14.60
CA GLU A 649 -4.20 2.75 -16.02
C GLU A 649 -2.77 2.50 -16.49
#